data_AF-A0A1Z5JPL9-F1
#
_entry.id   AF-A0A1Z5JPL9-F1
#
_cell.length_a   1.000
_cell.length_b   1.000
_cell.length_c   1.000
_cell.angle_alpha   90.00
_cell.angle_beta   90.00
_cell.angle_gamma   90.00
#
_symmetry.space_group_name_H-M   'P 1'
#
loop_
_entity.id
_entity.type
_entity.pdbx_description
1 polymer ?
#
loop_
_entity_poly.entity_id
_entity_poly.type
_entity_poly.pdbx_seq_one_letter_code
_entity_poly.pdbx_strand_id
1 'polypeptide(L)'
;MSKRPNFDINAFITKRAKLDEETSTAPQHGNAPKNIYLSTPVHPEQSLQIFLTQVRNAARKYNPAQTIPISKPFCEVEARLGILKVPHSVPPRRVTSTGAKHVNGNLVKAFECSHQNPRCQMVSGVSRTHFSKWTASGLSELSPLAYALGVTAERGDLKQDLEEKEYVETVYSGYPNDRRVCYPGLHGSSHKPLVGIMESKEKLVTMDLTIPAANYDLRIALASETIVDPAVPNDPPPGWSVMRIKRRRSYTRRDRSIAWQIDVTEVTTTSRSTPTTTEVDFEIEVELQEKVLLQLINEENEENSKKMTHQLSQQLWWIMSQINPLVDALNVEEMLRDHPDKHAVQLALAQCGALKKFMDARGTSRFESPIERPNDTPSAALSNIKFPGCMPVNFSRHNIDEIQRGANDAYYISEKTDGVRHFLVFTGKTAVLVDRAMKAKQPIPTKADQDPFGHIIDLIKPGTVFDGEVVMNRRGRKPRPIFIVFDVMSISTTEPVLQLPFDRRLDHLRKASFRTPTANRDMFDPRYVADPAIPLPLVRKNFVKRTEVDELLSNVVEERGMRCYHKGDLHFHLTDGIIFQPNRPYVCGTDVHLLKWKYLDTVTIDVELLPLLHNDDDDTLRVGCLGEEQTRVDMTRHILLPLSERMRLEADRFESGDRIAEVGFDPETGEWYYLTMRSDKVAPNHISTVLGALLELGECLTSDELRYRMSVPAGSRDTYRKDMRGMLKQLLSHQRRRLQAQK
;
A
#
# COMPACT_ATOMS: atom_id res chain seq x y z
N MET A 1 -27.06 -24.79 -53.09
CA MET A 1 -27.32 -25.56 -51.85
C MET A 1 -26.13 -25.41 -50.92
N SER A 2 -26.22 -24.56 -49.89
CA SER A 2 -25.86 -24.86 -48.49
C SER A 2 -26.06 -23.58 -47.67
N LYS A 3 -26.60 -23.74 -46.47
CA LYS A 3 -27.30 -22.73 -45.68
C LYS A 3 -26.32 -21.82 -44.93
N ARG A 4 -26.59 -20.52 -44.90
CA ARG A 4 -25.98 -19.56 -43.94
C ARG A 4 -26.53 -19.83 -42.54
N PRO A 5 -25.73 -19.70 -41.45
CA PRO A 5 -26.29 -19.68 -40.10
C PRO A 5 -26.83 -18.29 -39.78
N ASN A 6 -28.04 -18.24 -39.20
CA ASN A 6 -28.68 -17.05 -38.66
C ASN A 6 -27.90 -16.52 -37.46
N PHE A 7 -27.60 -15.22 -37.49
CA PHE A 7 -27.11 -14.46 -36.34
C PHE A 7 -28.31 -14.04 -35.49
N ASP A 8 -28.48 -14.65 -34.32
CA ASP A 8 -29.57 -14.33 -33.40
C ASP A 8 -29.13 -13.26 -32.38
N ILE A 9 -29.57 -12.03 -32.62
CA ILE A 9 -29.28 -10.84 -31.81
C ILE A 9 -29.83 -10.96 -30.37
N ASN A 10 -30.84 -11.80 -30.13
CA ASN A 10 -31.42 -11.97 -28.81
C ASN A 10 -30.52 -12.78 -27.85
N ALA A 11 -29.61 -13.61 -28.38
CA ALA A 11 -28.64 -14.34 -27.54
C ALA A 11 -27.54 -13.42 -26.95
N PHE A 12 -27.29 -12.26 -27.56
CA PHE A 12 -26.34 -11.26 -27.05
C PHE A 12 -26.96 -10.35 -25.98
N ILE A 13 -28.27 -10.14 -26.03
CA ILE A 13 -29.01 -9.31 -25.07
C ILE A 13 -29.19 -10.04 -23.74
N THR A 14 -29.43 -11.36 -23.76
CA THR A 14 -29.54 -12.18 -22.53
C THR A 14 -28.17 -12.41 -21.85
N LYS A 15 -27.07 -12.31 -22.61
CA LYS A 15 -25.70 -12.40 -22.06
C LYS A 15 -25.25 -11.08 -21.40
N ARG A 16 -25.81 -9.95 -21.85
CA ARG A 16 -25.56 -8.61 -21.29
C ARG A 16 -26.37 -8.37 -20.01
N ALA A 17 -27.58 -8.93 -19.91
CA ALA A 17 -28.38 -8.88 -18.69
C ALA A 17 -27.82 -9.71 -17.52
N LYS A 18 -26.88 -10.65 -17.78
CA LYS A 18 -26.11 -11.36 -16.74
C LYS A 18 -24.85 -10.63 -16.27
N LEU A 19 -24.42 -9.59 -16.98
CA LEU A 19 -23.27 -8.73 -16.62
C LEU A 19 -23.68 -7.57 -15.69
N ASP A 20 -24.97 -7.30 -15.56
CA ASP A 20 -25.52 -6.19 -14.76
C ASP A 20 -25.89 -6.62 -13.31
N GLU A 21 -25.66 -7.88 -12.91
CA GLU A 21 -25.78 -8.37 -11.52
C GLU A 21 -24.43 -8.38 -10.75
N GLU A 22 -23.29 -8.15 -11.42
CA GLU A 22 -21.95 -8.38 -10.84
C GLU A 22 -21.20 -7.12 -10.36
N THR A 23 -21.78 -5.91 -10.41
CA THR A 23 -21.05 -4.66 -10.09
C THR A 23 -21.29 -4.09 -8.70
N SER A 24 -21.96 -4.80 -7.79
CA SER A 24 -22.10 -4.37 -6.40
C SER A 24 -22.10 -5.52 -5.40
N THR A 25 -20.98 -6.22 -5.27
CA THR A 25 -20.56 -6.93 -4.05
C THR A 25 -19.10 -7.35 -4.28
N ALA A 26 -18.23 -7.28 -3.27
CA ALA A 26 -17.06 -8.16 -3.26
C ALA A 26 -17.54 -9.55 -3.67
N PRO A 27 -16.91 -10.25 -4.63
CA PRO A 27 -17.54 -11.35 -5.33
C PRO A 27 -18.09 -12.35 -4.31
N GLN A 28 -19.42 -12.38 -4.15
CA GLN A 28 -20.08 -13.60 -3.71
C GLN A 28 -20.01 -14.54 -4.89
N HIS A 29 -18.82 -15.10 -5.12
CA HIS A 29 -18.67 -16.24 -5.99
C HIS A 29 -19.57 -17.35 -5.43
N GLY A 30 -20.73 -17.53 -6.05
CA GLY A 30 -21.66 -18.62 -5.77
C GLY A 30 -21.12 -20.02 -6.10
N ASN A 31 -19.79 -20.18 -6.24
CA ASN A 31 -19.09 -21.45 -6.41
C ASN A 31 -17.61 -21.41 -5.97
N ALA A 32 -17.11 -20.33 -5.33
CA ALA A 32 -15.79 -20.42 -4.69
C ALA A 32 -15.96 -21.25 -3.41
N PRO A 33 -15.10 -22.26 -3.16
CA PRO A 33 -15.18 -23.02 -1.92
C PRO A 33 -15.03 -22.04 -0.75
N LYS A 34 -16.01 -22.05 0.18
CA LYS A 34 -15.93 -21.23 1.40
C LYS A 34 -14.58 -21.47 2.06
N ASN A 35 -13.74 -20.45 2.09
CA ASN A 35 -12.43 -20.56 2.71
C ASN A 35 -12.61 -20.85 4.21
N ILE A 36 -12.29 -22.08 4.62
CA ILE A 36 -12.48 -22.56 5.99
C ILE A 36 -11.72 -21.72 7.03
N TYR A 37 -10.61 -21.10 6.63
CA TYR A 37 -9.78 -20.26 7.49
C TYR A 37 -10.41 -18.87 7.76
N LEU A 38 -11.47 -18.50 7.02
CA LEU A 38 -12.26 -17.29 7.26
C LEU A 38 -13.54 -17.56 8.07
N SER A 39 -13.64 -18.72 8.73
CA SER A 39 -14.86 -19.13 9.45
C SER A 39 -14.99 -18.55 10.87
N THR A 40 -13.89 -18.17 11.51
CA THR A 40 -13.86 -17.72 12.91
C THR A 40 -13.31 -16.29 13.00
N PRO A 41 -14.12 -15.25 12.71
CA PRO A 41 -13.71 -13.87 12.89
C PRO A 41 -13.49 -13.58 14.37
N VAL A 42 -12.42 -12.85 14.70
CA VAL A 42 -12.09 -12.54 16.08
C VAL A 42 -11.76 -11.07 16.28
N HIS A 43 -11.96 -10.59 17.50
CA HIS A 43 -11.39 -9.31 17.93
C HIS A 43 -9.96 -9.57 18.42
N PRO A 44 -8.92 -9.08 17.73
CA PRO A 44 -7.53 -9.49 17.98
C PRO A 44 -7.10 -9.31 19.44
N GLU A 45 -7.40 -8.15 20.04
CA GLU A 45 -7.05 -7.84 21.44
C GLU A 45 -7.72 -8.80 22.44
N GLN A 46 -8.94 -9.26 22.16
CA GLN A 46 -9.67 -10.19 23.03
C GLN A 46 -9.10 -11.60 22.90
N SER A 47 -8.84 -12.06 21.66
CA SER A 47 -8.20 -13.36 21.44
C SER A 47 -6.79 -13.42 22.04
N LEU A 48 -6.00 -12.37 21.88
CA LEU A 48 -4.68 -12.26 22.50
C LEU A 48 -4.78 -12.25 24.04
N GLN A 49 -5.79 -11.59 24.63
CA GLN A 49 -6.02 -11.63 26.08
C GLN A 49 -6.35 -13.05 26.58
N ILE A 50 -7.23 -13.76 25.86
CA ILE A 50 -7.57 -15.16 26.15
C ILE A 50 -6.32 -16.03 26.05
N PHE A 51 -5.53 -15.85 25.00
CA PHE A 51 -4.26 -16.56 24.83
C PHE A 51 -3.30 -16.31 25.99
N LEU A 52 -3.06 -15.06 26.39
CA LEU A 52 -2.17 -14.75 27.52
C LEU A 52 -2.65 -15.35 28.85
N THR A 53 -3.96 -15.53 29.02
CA THR A 53 -4.54 -16.25 30.16
C THR A 53 -4.22 -17.74 30.08
N GLN A 54 -4.32 -18.35 28.90
CA GLN A 54 -3.92 -19.74 28.66
C GLN A 54 -2.41 -19.95 28.88
N VAL A 55 -1.59 -19.03 28.40
CA VAL A 55 -0.13 -19.00 28.60
C VAL A 55 0.21 -19.05 30.07
N ARG A 56 -0.39 -18.16 30.89
CA ARG A 56 -0.19 -18.16 32.35
C ARG A 56 -0.50 -19.53 32.96
N ASN A 57 -1.64 -20.12 32.61
CA ASN A 57 -2.08 -21.39 33.17
C ASN A 57 -1.18 -22.55 32.71
N ALA A 58 -0.78 -22.56 31.44
CA ALA A 58 0.13 -23.57 30.89
C ALA A 58 1.52 -23.49 31.52
N ALA A 59 2.07 -22.28 31.69
CA ALA A 59 3.35 -22.08 32.36
C ALA A 59 3.31 -22.58 33.81
N ARG A 60 2.26 -22.26 34.58
CA ARG A 60 2.08 -22.79 35.95
C ARG A 60 2.00 -24.32 35.99
N LYS A 61 1.30 -24.92 35.02
CA LYS A 61 1.16 -26.38 34.92
C LYS A 61 2.48 -27.07 34.57
N TYR A 62 3.29 -26.46 33.70
CA TYR A 62 4.59 -26.99 33.30
C TYR A 62 5.69 -26.75 34.34
N ASN A 63 5.49 -25.81 35.27
CA ASN A 63 6.48 -25.33 36.24
C ASN A 63 7.42 -26.44 36.75
N PRO A 64 8.69 -26.48 36.28
CA PRO A 64 9.61 -27.54 36.64
C PRO A 64 10.02 -27.49 38.11
N ALA A 65 9.98 -26.31 38.73
CA ALA A 65 10.36 -26.11 40.13
C ALA A 65 9.26 -26.51 41.13
N GLN A 66 8.04 -26.80 40.65
CA GLN A 66 6.86 -27.16 41.47
C GLN A 66 6.58 -26.23 42.66
N THR A 67 7.08 -24.99 42.61
CA THR A 67 7.00 -23.99 43.68
C THR A 67 6.56 -22.65 43.11
N ILE A 68 5.78 -21.90 43.91
CA ILE A 68 5.32 -20.54 43.60
C ILE A 68 5.72 -19.67 44.82
N PRO A 69 6.32 -18.48 44.62
CA PRO A 69 6.58 -17.81 43.35
C PRO A 69 7.79 -18.39 42.60
N ILE A 70 7.71 -18.40 41.27
CA ILE A 70 8.81 -18.75 40.38
C ILE A 70 9.80 -17.58 40.34
N SER A 71 11.08 -17.86 40.60
CA SER A 71 12.13 -16.84 40.71
C SER A 71 12.97 -16.66 39.44
N LYS A 72 12.97 -17.64 38.52
CA LYS A 72 13.71 -17.62 37.26
C LYS A 72 12.82 -18.00 36.08
N PRO A 73 12.94 -17.33 34.93
CA PRO A 73 12.20 -17.73 33.73
C PRO A 73 12.68 -19.11 33.27
N PHE A 74 11.74 -19.96 32.84
CA PHE A 74 11.97 -21.28 32.23
C PHE A 74 11.22 -21.43 30.90
N CYS A 75 10.55 -20.35 30.49
CA CYS A 75 9.72 -20.28 29.32
C CYS A 75 9.66 -18.83 28.83
N GLU A 76 9.33 -18.66 27.57
CA GLU A 76 9.23 -17.37 26.90
C GLU A 76 7.91 -17.29 26.11
N VAL A 77 7.45 -16.06 25.87
CA VAL A 77 6.28 -15.78 25.04
C VAL A 77 6.75 -14.96 23.85
N GLU A 78 6.71 -15.56 22.66
CA GLU A 78 7.11 -14.91 21.41
C GLU A 78 5.92 -14.77 20.46
N ALA A 79 5.75 -13.59 19.88
CA ALA A 79 4.86 -13.35 18.75
C ALA A 79 5.71 -13.09 17.50
N ARG A 80 5.44 -13.79 16.40
CA ARG A 80 6.25 -13.75 15.18
C ARG A 80 5.41 -13.45 13.95
N LEU A 81 5.93 -12.57 13.10
CA LEU A 81 5.37 -12.30 11.76
C LEU A 81 5.83 -13.33 10.73
N GLY A 82 4.92 -13.68 9.82
CA GLY A 82 5.19 -14.62 8.72
C GLY A 82 3.93 -14.91 7.92
N ILE A 83 3.94 -15.98 7.13
CA ILE A 83 2.80 -16.39 6.31
C ILE A 83 2.25 -17.72 6.82
N LEU A 84 0.97 -17.75 7.16
CA LEU A 84 0.26 -19.01 7.39
C LEU A 84 -0.09 -19.60 6.01
N LYS A 85 0.42 -20.77 5.69
CA LYS A 85 0.20 -21.44 4.40
C LYS A 85 -0.74 -22.63 4.48
N VAL A 86 -1.41 -22.91 3.38
CA VAL A 86 -2.24 -24.11 3.21
C VAL A 86 -1.33 -25.35 3.20
N PRO A 87 -1.61 -26.38 4.03
CA PRO A 87 -0.82 -27.60 4.02
C PRO A 87 -0.94 -28.33 2.68
N HIS A 88 0.20 -28.79 2.15
CA HIS A 88 0.29 -29.61 0.93
C HIS A 88 -0.26 -28.96 -0.35
N SER A 89 -0.49 -27.64 -0.36
CA SER A 89 -0.90 -26.94 -1.59
C SER A 89 0.30 -26.75 -2.53
N VAL A 90 0.08 -27.00 -3.82
CA VAL A 90 1.05 -26.77 -4.89
C VAL A 90 0.37 -25.93 -6.00
N PRO A 91 0.86 -24.72 -6.32
CA PRO A 91 1.93 -24.00 -5.61
C PRO A 91 1.54 -23.66 -4.15
N PRO A 92 2.53 -23.45 -3.25
CA PRO A 92 2.28 -23.05 -1.88
C PRO A 92 1.66 -21.66 -1.83
N ARG A 93 0.59 -21.51 -1.04
CA ARG A 93 -0.16 -20.26 -0.94
C ARG A 93 -0.54 -19.92 0.50
N ARG A 94 -0.70 -18.62 0.77
CA ARG A 94 -1.26 -18.12 2.03
C ARG A 94 -2.67 -18.70 2.24
N VAL A 95 -3.04 -18.95 3.49
CA VAL A 95 -4.36 -19.51 3.85
C VAL A 95 -5.52 -18.59 3.47
N THR A 96 -5.28 -17.28 3.46
CA THR A 96 -6.23 -16.26 3.04
C THR A 96 -5.64 -15.43 1.92
N SER A 97 -6.51 -14.97 1.02
CA SER A 97 -6.18 -13.87 0.13
C SER A 97 -6.04 -12.56 0.92
N THR A 98 -5.29 -11.64 0.34
CA THR A 98 -5.01 -10.29 0.83
C THR A 98 -6.25 -9.41 0.70
N GLY A 99 -6.33 -8.41 1.57
CA GLY A 99 -7.36 -7.36 1.53
C GLY A 99 -8.37 -7.45 2.65
N ALA A 100 -9.13 -6.36 2.81
CA ALA A 100 -10.18 -6.22 3.80
C ALA A 100 -11.26 -7.30 3.67
N LYS A 101 -11.63 -7.95 4.78
CA LYS A 101 -12.72 -8.94 4.83
C LYS A 101 -13.85 -8.42 5.69
N HIS A 102 -15.09 -8.61 5.23
CA HIS A 102 -16.29 -8.14 5.92
C HIS A 102 -17.14 -9.32 6.38
N VAL A 103 -17.65 -9.27 7.62
CA VAL A 103 -18.62 -10.22 8.15
C VAL A 103 -19.80 -9.43 8.72
N ASN A 104 -21.01 -9.72 8.22
CA ASN A 104 -22.24 -8.98 8.56
C ASN A 104 -22.10 -7.45 8.36
N GLY A 105 -21.38 -7.03 7.31
CA GLY A 105 -21.12 -5.62 6.99
C GLY A 105 -20.03 -4.95 7.83
N ASN A 106 -19.41 -5.64 8.79
CA ASN A 106 -18.33 -5.09 9.61
C ASN A 106 -16.97 -5.57 9.10
N LEU A 107 -16.00 -4.66 9.03
CA LEU A 107 -14.61 -4.98 8.73
C LEU A 107 -14.03 -5.85 9.85
N VAL A 108 -13.58 -7.06 9.49
CA VAL A 108 -12.92 -7.99 10.41
C VAL A 108 -11.41 -7.79 10.32
N LYS A 109 -10.78 -7.62 11.49
CA LYS A 109 -9.33 -7.39 11.59
C LYS A 109 -8.50 -8.67 11.52
N ALA A 110 -9.00 -9.79 12.07
CA ALA A 110 -8.29 -11.07 12.06
C ALA A 110 -9.26 -12.27 12.17
N PHE A 111 -8.75 -13.44 11.82
CA PHE A 111 -9.43 -14.73 12.01
C PHE A 111 -8.50 -15.70 12.74
N GLU A 112 -9.06 -16.53 13.62
CA GLU A 112 -8.29 -17.55 14.34
C GLU A 112 -8.25 -18.87 13.56
N CYS A 113 -7.03 -19.37 13.32
CA CYS A 113 -6.77 -20.55 12.51
C CYS A 113 -6.24 -21.76 13.31
N SER A 114 -6.04 -21.62 14.62
CA SER A 114 -5.38 -22.59 15.50
C SER A 114 -6.00 -23.99 15.46
N HIS A 115 -7.33 -24.07 15.28
CA HIS A 115 -8.13 -25.29 15.39
C HIS A 115 -8.64 -25.84 14.05
N GLN A 116 -8.21 -25.25 12.93
CA GLN A 116 -8.69 -25.65 11.59
C GLN A 116 -8.07 -26.98 11.16
N ASN A 117 -8.83 -27.79 10.43
CA ASN A 117 -8.36 -29.04 9.82
C ASN A 117 -8.48 -28.94 8.29
N PRO A 118 -7.37 -29.00 7.52
CA PRO A 118 -5.99 -29.24 7.98
C PRO A 118 -5.36 -28.05 8.71
N ARG A 119 -4.44 -28.32 9.63
CA ARG A 119 -3.78 -27.29 10.45
C ARG A 119 -2.74 -26.53 9.64
N CYS A 120 -2.83 -25.21 9.62
CA CYS A 120 -1.90 -24.35 8.87
C CYS A 120 -0.43 -24.48 9.33
N GLN A 121 0.50 -24.22 8.42
CA GLN A 121 1.93 -24.15 8.70
C GLN A 121 2.40 -22.70 8.61
N MET A 122 3.27 -22.27 9.54
CA MET A 122 3.86 -20.92 9.49
C MET A 122 5.19 -20.98 8.76
N VAL A 123 5.30 -20.20 7.69
CA VAL A 123 6.58 -19.83 7.09
C VAL A 123 7.02 -18.54 7.78
N SER A 124 8.07 -18.65 8.59
CA SER A 124 8.59 -17.50 9.34
C SER A 124 9.33 -16.55 8.40
N GLY A 125 9.31 -15.27 8.76
CA GLY A 125 10.10 -14.25 8.08
C GLY A 125 9.27 -13.33 7.20
N VAL A 126 9.82 -12.14 7.00
CA VAL A 126 9.28 -11.07 6.16
C VAL A 126 10.24 -10.84 4.97
N SER A 127 9.78 -10.14 3.93
CA SER A 127 10.68 -9.76 2.82
C SER A 127 11.73 -8.77 3.30
N ARG A 128 12.88 -8.70 2.61
CA ARG A 128 13.94 -7.74 2.93
C ARG A 128 13.44 -6.31 2.79
N THR A 129 12.60 -6.05 1.79
CA THR A 129 11.92 -4.75 1.60
C THR A 129 11.17 -4.31 2.85
N HIS A 130 10.27 -5.14 3.37
CA HIS A 130 9.49 -4.79 4.57
C HIS A 130 10.39 -4.70 5.81
N PHE A 131 11.33 -5.63 5.97
CA PHE A 131 12.30 -5.60 7.07
C PHE A 131 13.12 -4.31 7.08
N SER A 132 13.66 -3.90 5.92
CA SER A 132 14.51 -2.71 5.82
C SER A 132 13.71 -1.44 6.07
N LYS A 133 12.52 -1.30 5.48
CA LYS A 133 11.62 -0.16 5.71
C LYS A 133 11.29 0.06 7.19
N TRP A 134 11.19 -1.01 7.98
CA TRP A 134 10.84 -0.89 9.40
C TRP A 134 12.04 -0.73 10.33
N THR A 135 13.25 -1.11 9.90
CA THR A 135 14.40 -1.32 10.82
C THR A 135 15.72 -0.68 10.40
N ALA A 136 15.85 -0.18 9.16
CA ALA A 136 17.12 0.33 8.63
C ALA A 136 17.66 1.50 9.46
N SER A 137 16.78 2.42 9.87
CA SER A 137 17.15 3.61 10.62
C SER A 137 17.51 3.35 12.07
N GLY A 138 17.15 2.18 12.63
CA GLY A 138 17.34 1.88 14.06
C GLY A 138 16.80 3.01 14.94
N LEU A 139 17.68 3.63 15.74
CA LEU A 139 17.37 4.81 16.57
C LEU A 139 17.90 6.14 16.00
N SER A 140 18.19 6.25 14.69
CA SER A 140 18.67 7.49 14.08
C SER A 140 17.54 8.47 13.75
N GLU A 141 16.36 7.96 13.40
CA GLU A 141 15.18 8.74 13.06
C GLU A 141 13.90 8.00 13.45
N LEU A 142 12.78 8.71 13.48
CA LEU A 142 11.49 8.09 13.76
C LEU A 142 11.16 7.05 12.69
N SER A 143 10.81 5.84 13.14
CA SER A 143 10.52 4.70 12.29
C SER A 143 9.25 3.98 12.77
N PRO A 144 8.63 3.11 11.94
CA PRO A 144 7.54 2.25 12.38
C PRO A 144 7.83 1.49 13.69
N LEU A 145 9.10 1.13 13.92
CA LEU A 145 9.56 0.50 15.16
C LEU A 145 9.48 1.46 16.36
N ALA A 146 9.93 2.70 16.20
CA ALA A 146 9.82 3.72 17.27
C ALA A 146 8.36 4.01 17.63
N TYR A 147 7.47 4.12 16.63
CA TYR A 147 6.02 4.27 16.85
C TYR A 147 5.40 3.05 17.55
N ALA A 148 5.86 1.84 17.20
CA ALA A 148 5.42 0.61 17.85
C ALA A 148 5.73 0.61 19.36
N LEU A 149 6.85 1.21 19.76
CA LEU A 149 7.23 1.41 21.16
C LEU A 149 6.67 2.70 21.78
N GLY A 150 5.75 3.39 21.08
CA GLY A 150 5.00 4.52 21.60
C GLY A 150 5.75 5.85 21.63
N VAL A 151 6.75 6.03 20.75
CA VAL A 151 7.44 7.32 20.56
C VAL A 151 6.77 8.06 19.40
N THR A 152 6.24 9.26 19.63
CA THR A 152 5.40 9.99 18.67
C THR A 152 5.84 11.41 18.35
N ALA A 153 6.86 11.94 19.04
CA ALA A 153 7.32 13.32 18.87
C ALA A 153 8.73 13.39 18.27
N GLU A 154 8.93 14.32 17.33
CA GLU A 154 10.26 14.67 16.77
C GLU A 154 11.18 15.36 17.78
N ARG A 155 10.68 15.71 18.97
CA ARG A 155 11.41 16.47 19.99
C ARG A 155 12.03 15.55 21.05
N GLY A 156 12.93 14.67 20.63
CA GLY A 156 13.70 13.83 21.55
C GLY A 156 14.80 13.07 20.83
N ASP A 157 15.95 12.89 21.48
CA ASP A 157 16.91 11.89 21.05
C ASP A 157 16.29 10.52 21.36
N LEU A 158 15.97 9.73 20.34
CA LEU A 158 15.33 8.41 20.48
C LEU A 158 16.07 7.51 21.47
N LYS A 159 17.38 7.71 21.64
CA LYS A 159 18.21 6.97 22.59
C LYS A 159 17.90 7.28 24.06
N GLN A 160 17.19 8.37 24.35
CA GLN A 160 16.69 8.71 25.68
C GLN A 160 15.48 7.87 26.07
N ASP A 161 14.62 7.54 25.11
CA ASP A 161 13.38 6.78 25.35
C ASP A 161 13.58 5.27 25.11
N LEU A 162 14.41 4.92 24.13
CA LEU A 162 14.61 3.56 23.66
C LEU A 162 16.03 3.07 23.95
N GLU A 163 16.13 1.77 24.21
CA GLU A 163 17.38 1.04 24.32
C GLU A 163 17.49 0.06 23.15
N GLU A 164 18.58 0.14 22.41
CA GLU A 164 18.95 -0.78 21.33
C GLU A 164 20.12 -1.65 21.81
N LYS A 165 19.98 -2.97 21.70
CA LYS A 165 21.04 -3.94 21.96
C LYS A 165 21.31 -4.75 20.71
N GLU A 166 22.55 -4.73 20.26
CA GLU A 166 23.01 -5.54 19.13
C GLU A 166 23.80 -6.74 19.66
N TYR A 167 23.45 -7.93 19.17
CA TYR A 167 24.23 -9.12 19.43
C TYR A 167 24.16 -10.09 18.25
N VAL A 168 25.22 -10.90 18.13
CA VAL A 168 25.32 -11.95 17.14
C VAL A 168 25.35 -13.28 17.88
N GLU A 169 24.66 -14.27 17.35
CA GLU A 169 24.63 -15.63 17.90
C GLU A 169 24.77 -16.64 16.77
N THR A 170 25.54 -17.71 17.00
CA THR A 170 25.60 -18.85 16.10
C THR A 170 24.88 -20.04 16.71
N VAL A 171 23.84 -20.53 16.03
CA VAL A 171 22.96 -21.61 16.50
C VAL A 171 23.13 -22.84 15.62
N TYR A 172 23.52 -23.96 16.22
CA TYR A 172 23.52 -25.28 15.59
C TYR A 172 22.25 -26.03 15.98
N SER A 173 21.51 -26.50 15.00
CA SER A 173 20.20 -27.13 15.18
C SER A 173 20.06 -28.41 14.37
N GLY A 174 18.95 -29.13 14.56
CA GLY A 174 18.69 -30.43 13.94
C GLY A 174 19.14 -31.63 14.77
N TYR A 175 19.51 -31.40 16.03
CA TYR A 175 19.68 -32.48 17.00
C TYR A 175 18.32 -33.12 17.36
N PRO A 176 18.29 -34.38 17.82
CA PRO A 176 17.07 -35.00 18.33
C PRO A 176 16.45 -34.22 19.51
N ASN A 177 15.14 -34.36 19.70
CA ASN A 177 14.36 -33.76 20.79
C ASN A 177 14.42 -32.21 20.81
N ASP A 178 14.38 -31.57 19.63
CA ASP A 178 14.37 -30.11 19.47
C ASP A 178 15.51 -29.38 20.21
N ARG A 179 16.66 -30.05 20.34
CA ARG A 179 17.86 -29.47 20.94
C ARG A 179 18.59 -28.56 19.95
N ARG A 180 19.21 -27.52 20.49
CA ARG A 180 20.09 -26.60 19.77
C ARG A 180 21.28 -26.20 20.63
N VAL A 181 22.40 -25.84 19.98
CA VAL A 181 23.59 -25.32 20.64
C VAL A 181 23.80 -23.89 20.18
N CYS A 182 23.82 -22.95 21.12
CA CYS A 182 23.91 -21.52 20.88
C CYS A 182 25.29 -21.01 21.35
N TYR A 183 26.03 -20.35 20.47
CA TYR A 183 27.31 -19.70 20.78
C TYR A 183 27.17 -18.17 20.70
N PRO A 184 27.67 -17.43 21.69
CA PRO A 184 27.69 -15.97 21.63
C PRO A 184 28.73 -15.51 20.60
N GLY A 185 28.30 -14.71 19.63
CA GLY A 185 29.12 -14.19 18.54
C GLY A 185 29.19 -15.08 17.31
N LEU A 186 30.13 -14.75 16.42
CA LEU A 186 30.32 -15.44 15.14
C LEU A 186 31.31 -16.60 15.30
N HIS A 187 30.76 -17.78 15.53
CA HIS A 187 31.52 -19.00 15.76
C HIS A 187 32.30 -19.43 14.50
N GLY A 188 33.57 -19.82 14.66
CA GLY A 188 34.45 -20.26 13.56
C GLY A 188 35.21 -19.17 12.81
N SER A 189 35.00 -17.87 13.08
CA SER A 189 35.75 -16.77 12.44
C SER A 189 36.83 -16.12 13.31
N SER A 190 36.74 -16.31 14.63
CA SER A 190 37.61 -15.64 15.60
C SER A 190 38.66 -16.61 16.13
N HIS A 191 39.87 -16.12 16.43
CA HIS A 191 40.91 -16.92 17.11
C HIS A 191 40.61 -17.19 18.60
N LYS A 192 39.49 -16.66 19.14
CA LYS A 192 39.11 -16.87 20.54
C LYS A 192 38.16 -18.07 20.66
N PRO A 193 38.45 -19.04 21.54
CA PRO A 193 37.52 -20.12 21.82
C PRO A 193 36.25 -19.56 22.47
N LEU A 194 35.09 -19.98 21.98
CA LEU A 194 33.78 -19.65 22.54
C LEU A 194 33.24 -20.84 23.33
N VAL A 195 32.44 -20.57 24.35
CA VAL A 195 31.70 -21.57 25.11
C VAL A 195 30.23 -21.47 24.71
N GLY A 196 29.66 -22.58 24.25
CA GLY A 196 28.27 -22.67 23.82
C GLY A 196 27.35 -23.16 24.94
N ILE A 197 26.05 -23.00 24.73
CA ILE A 197 25.00 -23.51 25.62
C ILE A 197 24.11 -24.44 24.80
N MET A 198 23.94 -25.69 25.26
CA MET A 198 22.95 -26.60 24.71
C MET A 198 21.64 -26.44 25.46
N GLU A 199 20.57 -26.19 24.70
CA GLU A 199 19.23 -26.04 25.24
C GLU A 199 18.21 -26.81 24.40
N SER A 200 17.08 -27.12 25.03
CA SER A 200 15.91 -27.74 24.41
C SER A 200 14.77 -26.72 24.42
N LYS A 201 14.19 -26.45 23.25
CA LYS A 201 13.05 -25.52 23.10
C LYS A 201 11.80 -26.28 22.66
N GLU A 202 10.81 -26.38 23.54
CA GLU A 202 9.54 -27.08 23.27
C GLU A 202 8.37 -26.09 23.23
N LYS A 203 7.53 -26.16 22.19
CA LYS A 203 6.33 -25.31 22.09
C LYS A 203 5.19 -25.90 22.92
N LEU A 204 4.79 -25.20 23.97
CA LEU A 204 3.73 -25.63 24.89
C LEU A 204 2.34 -25.23 24.41
N VAL A 205 2.19 -23.98 23.96
CA VAL A 205 0.91 -23.42 23.50
C VAL A 205 1.17 -22.52 22.30
N THR A 206 0.28 -22.55 21.31
CA THR A 206 0.39 -21.75 20.08
C THR A 206 -0.98 -21.25 19.64
N MET A 207 -1.06 -20.01 19.17
CA MET A 207 -2.23 -19.46 18.49
C MET A 207 -1.81 -18.84 17.15
N ASP A 208 -2.63 -19.11 16.13
CA ASP A 208 -2.44 -18.64 14.76
C ASP A 208 -3.55 -17.67 14.40
N LEU A 209 -3.18 -16.44 14.06
CA LEU A 209 -4.09 -15.40 13.59
C LEU A 209 -3.75 -15.04 12.16
N THR A 210 -4.70 -15.25 11.26
CA THR A 210 -4.60 -14.68 9.92
C THR A 210 -5.14 -13.26 9.91
N ILE A 211 -4.43 -12.38 9.20
CA ILE A 211 -4.73 -10.95 9.09
C ILE A 211 -4.81 -10.60 7.60
N PRO A 212 -5.93 -10.90 6.92
CA PRO A 212 -6.05 -10.76 5.46
C PRO A 212 -5.71 -9.35 4.96
N ALA A 213 -6.10 -8.33 5.71
CA ALA A 213 -5.83 -6.93 5.37
C ALA A 213 -4.36 -6.54 5.56
N ALA A 214 -3.50 -7.37 6.13
CA ALA A 214 -2.07 -7.08 6.28
C ALA A 214 -1.21 -8.00 5.39
N ASN A 215 0.05 -7.61 5.19
CA ASN A 215 0.98 -8.39 4.38
C ASN A 215 1.36 -9.70 5.06
N TYR A 216 1.43 -9.71 6.39
CA TYR A 216 1.81 -10.88 7.19
C TYR A 216 0.71 -11.32 8.16
N ASP A 217 0.73 -12.60 8.49
CA ASP A 217 -0.04 -13.22 9.56
C ASP A 217 0.79 -13.26 10.86
N LEU A 218 0.13 -13.63 11.96
CA LEU A 218 0.72 -13.64 13.30
C LEU A 218 0.62 -15.03 13.93
N ARG A 219 1.76 -15.53 14.43
CA ARG A 219 1.80 -16.68 15.33
C ARG A 219 2.31 -16.23 16.68
N ILE A 220 1.56 -16.50 17.74
CA ILE A 220 2.02 -16.30 19.13
C ILE A 220 2.17 -17.65 19.83
N ALA A 221 3.25 -17.83 20.57
CA ALA A 221 3.58 -19.10 21.22
C ALA A 221 4.15 -18.90 22.62
N LEU A 222 3.86 -19.85 23.51
CA LEU A 222 4.62 -20.10 24.72
C LEU A 222 5.57 -21.27 24.45
N ALA A 223 6.86 -21.08 24.66
CA ALA A 223 7.86 -22.13 24.57
C ALA A 223 8.58 -22.30 25.91
N SER A 224 8.85 -23.55 26.32
CA SER A 224 9.81 -23.81 27.40
C SER A 224 11.22 -23.82 26.85
N GLU A 225 12.16 -23.31 27.64
CA GLU A 225 13.59 -23.34 27.33
C GLU A 225 14.32 -24.00 28.49
N THR A 226 14.87 -25.18 28.24
CA THR A 226 15.59 -25.96 29.25
C THR A 226 17.05 -26.08 28.86
N ILE A 227 17.94 -25.55 29.70
CA ILE A 227 19.38 -25.74 29.54
C ILE A 227 19.71 -27.20 29.82
N VAL A 228 20.28 -27.88 28.81
CA VAL A 228 20.71 -29.28 28.89
C VAL A 228 22.19 -29.34 29.29
N ASP A 229 23.02 -28.49 28.68
CA ASP A 229 24.44 -28.37 28.99
C ASP A 229 24.85 -26.88 28.92
N PRO A 230 25.23 -26.24 30.03
CA PRO A 230 25.60 -24.83 30.06
C PRO A 230 27.00 -24.53 29.54
N ALA A 231 27.83 -25.54 29.25
CA ALA A 231 29.26 -25.36 28.96
C ALA A 231 29.74 -26.25 27.81
N VAL A 232 29.10 -26.11 26.65
CA VAL A 232 29.51 -26.81 25.44
C VAL A 232 30.87 -26.25 24.98
N PRO A 233 31.89 -27.11 24.75
CA PRO A 233 33.19 -26.68 24.21
C PRO A 233 33.07 -26.01 22.85
N ASN A 234 34.12 -25.35 22.39
CA ASN A 234 34.11 -24.61 21.11
C ASN A 234 33.63 -25.45 19.92
N ASP A 235 34.01 -26.73 19.83
CA ASP A 235 33.52 -27.57 18.74
C ASP A 235 32.09 -28.08 19.03
N PRO A 236 31.09 -27.76 18.17
CA PRO A 236 29.73 -28.22 18.39
C PRO A 236 29.65 -29.75 18.33
N PRO A 237 28.85 -30.40 19.20
CA PRO A 237 28.63 -31.83 19.18
C PRO A 237 28.22 -32.36 17.80
N PRO A 238 28.61 -33.60 17.43
CA PRO A 238 28.15 -34.18 16.17
C PRO A 238 26.62 -34.36 16.18
N GLY A 239 26.00 -34.31 15.00
CA GLY A 239 24.57 -34.56 14.82
C GLY A 239 23.71 -33.35 14.45
N TRP A 240 24.27 -32.13 14.41
CA TRP A 240 23.56 -30.98 13.82
C TRP A 240 23.44 -31.12 12.29
N SER A 241 22.35 -30.60 11.75
CA SER A 241 22.07 -30.57 10.31
C SER A 241 22.07 -29.15 9.74
N VAL A 242 21.79 -28.14 10.55
CA VAL A 242 21.68 -26.74 10.12
C VAL A 242 22.43 -25.83 11.08
N MET A 243 23.25 -24.93 10.52
CA MET A 243 23.87 -23.81 11.22
C MET A 243 23.15 -22.52 10.87
N ARG A 244 22.85 -21.69 11.85
CA ARG A 244 22.24 -20.36 11.67
C ARG A 244 23.08 -19.30 12.35
N ILE A 245 23.41 -18.24 11.63
CA ILE A 245 24.02 -17.04 12.20
C ILE A 245 22.90 -16.00 12.33
N LYS A 246 22.57 -15.64 13.57
CA LYS A 246 21.55 -14.65 13.90
C LYS A 246 22.23 -13.33 14.21
N ARG A 247 21.95 -12.29 13.44
CA ARG A 247 22.35 -10.89 13.72
C ARG A 247 21.11 -10.14 14.18
N ARG A 248 21.03 -9.90 15.49
CA ARG A 248 19.82 -9.38 16.13
C ARG A 248 20.04 -7.99 16.69
N ARG A 249 19.04 -7.14 16.48
CA ARG A 249 18.87 -5.88 17.20
C ARG A 249 17.59 -5.95 18.00
N SER A 250 17.72 -5.78 19.32
CA SER A 250 16.61 -5.81 20.26
C SER A 250 16.31 -4.39 20.73
N TYR A 251 15.03 -4.01 20.70
CA TYR A 251 14.56 -2.69 21.08
C TYR A 251 13.58 -2.78 22.24
N THR A 252 13.84 -1.98 23.27
CA THR A 252 13.00 -1.88 24.46
C THR A 252 12.81 -0.43 24.88
N ARG A 253 11.74 -0.16 25.62
CA ARG A 253 11.50 1.16 26.20
C ARG A 253 12.19 1.27 27.56
N ARG A 254 13.00 2.32 27.76
CA ARG A 254 13.80 2.49 28.98
C ARG A 254 12.96 2.70 30.24
N ASP A 255 11.82 3.38 30.10
CA ASP A 255 10.86 3.60 31.19
C ASP A 255 10.04 2.35 31.56
N ARG A 256 10.18 1.25 30.79
CA ARG A 256 9.45 -0.02 30.94
C ARG A 256 7.92 0.11 30.89
N SER A 257 7.40 1.18 30.29
CA SER A 257 5.95 1.35 30.09
C SER A 257 5.38 0.39 29.03
N ILE A 258 6.22 -0.11 28.12
CA ILE A 258 5.90 -1.19 27.18
C ILE A 258 6.57 -2.48 27.67
N ALA A 259 5.76 -3.51 27.89
CA ALA A 259 6.21 -4.81 28.42
C ALA A 259 6.89 -5.71 27.39
N TRP A 260 6.77 -5.37 26.11
CA TRP A 260 7.23 -6.16 24.99
C TRP A 260 8.57 -5.63 24.46
N GLN A 261 9.46 -6.54 24.09
CA GLN A 261 10.69 -6.29 23.36
C GLN A 261 10.45 -6.59 21.88
N ILE A 262 10.99 -5.77 20.98
CA ILE A 262 10.94 -6.01 19.54
C ILE A 262 12.33 -6.47 19.09
N ASP A 263 12.40 -7.68 18.57
CA ASP A 263 13.61 -8.31 18.05
C ASP A 263 13.55 -8.36 16.54
N VAL A 264 14.53 -7.73 15.90
CA VAL A 264 14.69 -7.76 14.44
C VAL A 264 15.97 -8.51 14.12
N THR A 265 15.83 -9.61 13.39
CA THR A 265 16.91 -10.58 13.21
C THR A 265 17.14 -10.88 11.73
N GLU A 266 18.36 -10.67 11.27
CA GLU A 266 18.83 -11.25 10.01
C GLU A 266 19.41 -12.64 10.33
N VAL A 267 18.89 -13.67 9.68
CA VAL A 267 19.27 -15.07 9.90
C VAL A 267 19.94 -15.61 8.65
N THR A 268 21.24 -15.88 8.72
CA THR A 268 21.95 -16.62 7.66
C THR A 268 21.93 -18.10 7.99
N THR A 269 21.23 -18.89 7.18
CA THR A 269 21.11 -20.34 7.34
C THR A 269 22.05 -21.07 6.38
N THR A 270 22.79 -22.06 6.89
CA THR A 270 23.65 -22.95 6.10
C THR A 270 23.31 -24.39 6.45
N SER A 271 22.90 -25.17 5.45
CA SER A 271 22.67 -26.60 5.60
C SER A 271 23.99 -27.37 5.55
N ARG A 272 24.13 -28.38 6.42
CA ARG A 272 25.29 -29.27 6.41
C ARG A 272 25.36 -30.13 5.16
N SER A 273 24.23 -30.50 4.57
CA SER A 273 24.18 -31.31 3.34
C SER A 273 24.56 -30.50 2.09
N THR A 274 24.35 -29.19 2.11
CA THR A 274 24.63 -28.27 1.00
C THR A 274 25.35 -27.02 1.52
N PRO A 275 26.62 -27.15 1.96
CA PRO A 275 27.32 -26.08 2.67
C PRO A 275 27.65 -24.85 1.81
N THR A 276 27.58 -24.99 0.48
CA THR A 276 27.82 -23.89 -0.47
C THR A 276 26.63 -22.96 -0.64
N THR A 277 25.43 -23.39 -0.24
CA THR A 277 24.20 -22.59 -0.34
C THR A 277 23.87 -21.98 1.01
N THR A 278 23.78 -20.65 1.04
CA THR A 278 23.36 -19.88 2.21
C THR A 278 22.04 -19.18 1.91
N GLU A 279 21.06 -19.37 2.79
CA GLU A 279 19.77 -18.67 2.74
C GLU A 279 19.79 -17.54 3.76
N VAL A 280 19.18 -16.39 3.43
CA VAL A 280 19.07 -15.24 4.33
C VAL A 280 17.60 -14.93 4.54
N ASP A 281 17.16 -15.08 5.79
CA ASP A 281 15.80 -14.78 6.22
C ASP A 281 15.80 -13.56 7.15
N PHE A 282 14.69 -12.83 7.17
CA PHE A 282 14.49 -11.65 8.00
C PHE A 282 13.33 -11.91 8.97
N GLU A 283 13.61 -12.04 10.25
CA GLU A 283 12.62 -12.34 11.28
C GLU A 283 12.31 -11.08 12.11
N ILE A 284 11.03 -10.89 12.41
CA ILE A 284 10.56 -9.89 13.38
C ILE A 284 9.73 -10.61 14.43
N GLU A 285 10.21 -10.50 15.67
CA GLU A 285 9.68 -11.17 16.84
C GLU A 285 9.36 -10.11 17.90
N VAL A 286 8.26 -10.32 18.62
CA VAL A 286 7.86 -9.49 19.74
C VAL A 286 7.75 -10.38 20.95
N GLU A 287 8.68 -10.20 21.88
CA GLU A 287 8.88 -11.08 23.04
C GLU A 287 8.43 -10.38 24.32
N LEU A 288 7.72 -11.10 25.18
CA LEU A 288 7.32 -10.58 26.48
C LEU A 288 8.53 -10.59 27.43
N GLN A 289 8.89 -9.43 27.97
CA GLN A 289 10.05 -9.34 28.87
C GLN A 289 9.94 -10.30 30.05
N GLU A 290 11.04 -11.01 30.36
CA GLU A 290 11.11 -12.05 31.40
C GLU A 290 10.49 -11.62 32.74
N LYS A 291 10.77 -10.40 33.19
CA LYS A 291 10.25 -9.86 34.46
C LYS A 291 8.72 -9.74 34.44
N VAL A 292 8.15 -9.31 33.33
CA VAL A 292 6.70 -9.14 33.17
C VAL A 292 6.02 -10.50 33.02
N LEU A 293 6.66 -11.45 32.32
CA LEU A 293 6.19 -12.83 32.24
C LEU A 293 6.15 -13.48 33.64
N LEU A 294 7.21 -13.35 34.43
CA LEU A 294 7.24 -13.84 35.82
C LEU A 294 6.16 -13.19 36.68
N GLN A 295 5.93 -11.88 36.55
CA GLN A 295 4.83 -11.19 37.24
C GLN A 295 3.47 -11.77 36.85
N LEU A 296 3.22 -11.98 35.56
CA LEU A 296 1.99 -12.57 35.06
C LEU A 296 1.78 -14.00 35.60
N ILE A 297 2.84 -14.82 35.57
CA ILE A 297 2.80 -16.20 36.06
C ILE A 297 2.60 -16.23 37.57
N ASN A 298 3.22 -15.34 38.34
CA ASN A 298 3.14 -15.35 39.80
C ASN A 298 1.90 -14.61 40.35
N GLU A 299 1.19 -13.80 39.56
CA GLU A 299 0.00 -13.07 40.01
C GLU A 299 -1.13 -14.03 40.43
N GLU A 300 -1.46 -14.09 41.72
CA GLU A 300 -2.48 -14.98 42.27
C GLU A 300 -3.90 -14.42 42.16
N ASN A 301 -4.05 -13.09 42.19
CA ASN A 301 -5.34 -12.44 42.11
C ASN A 301 -5.88 -12.49 40.68
N GLU A 302 -7.05 -13.12 40.48
CA GLU A 302 -7.65 -13.26 39.15
C GLU A 302 -8.03 -11.93 38.50
N GLU A 303 -8.46 -10.93 39.27
CA GLU A 303 -8.83 -9.62 38.74
C GLU A 303 -7.61 -8.86 38.24
N ASN A 304 -6.51 -8.89 39.00
CA ASN A 304 -5.24 -8.32 38.59
C ASN A 304 -4.68 -9.02 37.36
N SER A 305 -4.74 -10.36 37.34
CA SER A 305 -4.29 -11.14 36.17
C SER A 305 -5.11 -10.78 34.92
N LYS A 306 -6.43 -10.63 35.03
CA LYS A 306 -7.30 -10.19 33.91
C LYS A 306 -6.94 -8.79 33.42
N LYS A 307 -6.67 -7.85 34.32
CA LYS A 307 -6.24 -6.47 33.97
C LYS A 307 -4.88 -6.49 33.26
N MET A 308 -3.95 -7.29 33.77
CA MET A 308 -2.61 -7.43 33.20
C MET A 308 -2.65 -8.05 31.80
N THR A 309 -3.38 -9.15 31.59
CA THR A 309 -3.51 -9.77 30.26
C THR A 309 -4.20 -8.84 29.26
N HIS A 310 -5.16 -8.02 29.71
CA HIS A 310 -5.80 -7.02 28.86
C HIS A 310 -4.82 -5.92 28.41
N GLN A 311 -4.04 -5.37 29.32
CA GLN A 311 -3.02 -4.35 29.00
C GLN A 311 -1.96 -4.91 28.05
N LEU A 312 -1.47 -6.13 28.31
CA LEU A 312 -0.47 -6.78 27.47
C LEU A 312 -1.01 -7.07 26.06
N SER A 313 -2.27 -7.49 25.93
CA SER A 313 -2.87 -7.76 24.61
C SER A 313 -3.10 -6.50 23.79
N GLN A 314 -3.48 -5.39 24.44
CA GLN A 314 -3.58 -4.07 23.81
C GLN A 314 -2.22 -3.58 23.31
N GLN A 315 -1.18 -3.69 24.15
CA GLN A 315 0.18 -3.32 23.75
C GLN A 315 0.68 -4.14 22.56
N LEU A 316 0.48 -5.46 22.58
CA LEU A 316 0.93 -6.33 21.49
C LEU A 316 0.20 -5.98 20.18
N TRP A 317 -1.12 -5.82 20.22
CA TRP A 317 -1.89 -5.46 19.02
C TRP A 317 -1.52 -4.06 18.50
N TRP A 318 -1.24 -3.10 19.39
CA TRP A 318 -0.71 -1.79 19.01
C TRP A 318 0.61 -1.92 18.24
N ILE A 319 1.59 -2.65 18.80
CA ILE A 319 2.90 -2.90 18.16
C ILE A 319 2.70 -3.50 16.76
N MET A 320 1.85 -4.54 16.65
CA MET A 320 1.53 -5.18 15.37
C MET A 320 0.91 -4.21 14.38
N SER A 321 0.04 -3.30 14.81
CA SER A 321 -0.60 -2.33 13.92
C SER A 321 0.35 -1.26 13.36
N GLN A 322 1.49 -1.04 14.01
CA GLN A 322 2.53 -0.10 13.53
C GLN A 322 3.51 -0.78 12.58
N ILE A 323 3.92 -2.02 12.88
CA ILE A 323 4.91 -2.77 12.07
C ILE A 323 4.26 -3.52 10.91
N ASN A 324 3.04 -4.05 11.05
CA ASN A 324 2.32 -4.78 10.00
C ASN A 324 0.96 -4.08 9.76
N PRO A 325 0.96 -2.88 9.17
CA PRO A 325 -0.23 -2.06 9.04
C PRO A 325 -1.28 -2.75 8.15
N LEU A 326 -2.55 -2.52 8.47
CA LEU A 326 -3.66 -3.01 7.66
C LEU A 326 -3.80 -2.12 6.41
N VAL A 327 -3.85 -2.75 5.24
CA VAL A 327 -4.26 -2.17 3.97
C VAL A 327 -5.62 -1.51 4.15
N ASP A 328 -5.74 -0.32 3.59
CA ASP A 328 -6.95 0.45 3.69
C ASP A 328 -8.11 -0.23 2.93
N ALA A 329 -9.25 -0.35 3.59
CA ALA A 329 -10.47 -0.88 3.01
C ALA A 329 -11.20 0.14 2.12
N LEU A 330 -10.76 1.39 2.09
CA LEU A 330 -11.49 2.48 1.44
C LEU A 330 -11.24 2.51 -0.06
N ASN A 331 -12.18 1.97 -0.83
CA ASN A 331 -12.22 2.09 -2.28
C ASN A 331 -13.22 3.18 -2.71
N VAL A 332 -12.74 4.17 -3.47
CA VAL A 332 -13.58 5.25 -4.03
C VAL A 332 -14.70 4.69 -4.90
N GLU A 333 -14.45 3.62 -5.66
CA GLU A 333 -15.44 3.06 -6.57
C GLU A 333 -16.66 2.49 -5.85
N GLU A 334 -16.50 2.01 -4.61
CA GLU A 334 -17.60 1.52 -3.77
C GLU A 334 -18.55 2.64 -3.32
N MET A 335 -18.12 3.90 -3.42
CA MET A 335 -18.94 5.08 -3.11
C MET A 335 -19.68 5.63 -4.34
N LEU A 336 -19.47 5.03 -5.52
CA LEU A 336 -20.07 5.42 -6.78
C LEU A 336 -20.99 4.32 -7.30
N ARG A 337 -21.95 4.69 -8.14
CA ARG A 337 -22.83 3.78 -8.88
C ARG A 337 -23.01 4.27 -10.31
N ASP A 338 -23.45 3.40 -11.20
CA ASP A 338 -23.83 3.80 -12.54
C ASP A 338 -24.96 4.84 -12.52
N HIS A 339 -24.90 5.77 -13.46
CA HIS A 339 -25.86 6.86 -13.55
C HIS A 339 -27.21 6.35 -14.10
N PRO A 340 -28.35 6.55 -13.40
CA PRO A 340 -29.64 5.98 -13.76
C PRO A 340 -30.32 6.70 -14.93
N ASP A 341 -30.09 8.01 -15.08
CA ASP A 341 -30.65 8.79 -16.19
C ASP A 341 -29.85 8.57 -17.48
N LYS A 342 -30.32 7.66 -18.33
CA LYS A 342 -29.67 7.31 -19.61
C LYS A 342 -29.56 8.49 -20.57
N HIS A 343 -30.49 9.44 -20.51
CA HIS A 343 -30.48 10.59 -21.42
C HIS A 343 -29.41 11.61 -21.00
N ALA A 344 -29.31 11.89 -19.70
CA ALA A 344 -28.23 12.71 -19.15
C ALA A 344 -26.85 12.10 -19.46
N VAL A 345 -26.73 10.77 -19.38
CA VAL A 345 -25.51 10.05 -19.78
C VAL A 345 -25.17 10.30 -21.25
N GLN A 346 -26.13 10.13 -22.17
CA GLN A 346 -25.89 10.37 -23.60
C GLN A 346 -25.45 11.81 -23.87
N LEU A 347 -26.07 12.80 -23.24
CA LEU A 347 -25.69 14.21 -23.35
C LEU A 347 -24.27 14.45 -22.82
N ALA A 348 -23.93 13.89 -21.66
CA ALA A 348 -22.61 14.06 -21.05
C ALA A 348 -21.49 13.44 -21.90
N LEU A 349 -21.69 12.23 -22.41
CA LEU A 349 -20.73 11.57 -23.30
C LEU A 349 -20.58 12.34 -24.62
N ALA A 350 -21.69 12.82 -25.20
CA ALA A 350 -21.66 13.61 -26.42
C ALA A 350 -21.00 14.99 -26.22
N GLN A 351 -21.16 15.61 -25.05
CA GLN A 351 -20.46 16.85 -24.70
C GLN A 351 -18.94 16.63 -24.65
N CYS A 352 -18.48 15.52 -24.08
CA CYS A 352 -17.07 15.12 -24.14
C CYS A 352 -16.61 14.97 -25.60
N GLY A 353 -17.43 14.35 -26.44
CA GLY A 353 -17.26 14.26 -27.89
C GLY A 353 -17.07 15.61 -28.58
N ALA A 354 -17.95 16.56 -28.28
CA ALA A 354 -17.96 17.90 -28.86
C ALA A 354 -16.69 18.69 -28.49
N LEU A 355 -16.26 18.62 -27.23
CA LEU A 355 -15.02 19.25 -26.76
C LEU A 355 -13.80 18.67 -27.48
N LYS A 356 -13.75 17.33 -27.63
CA LYS A 356 -12.66 16.69 -28.37
C LYS A 356 -12.62 17.15 -29.82
N LYS A 357 -13.76 17.15 -30.50
CA LYS A 357 -13.88 17.59 -31.90
C LYS A 357 -13.44 19.04 -32.08
N PHE A 358 -13.81 19.92 -31.16
CA PHE A 358 -13.39 21.32 -31.15
C PHE A 358 -11.86 21.48 -31.05
N MET A 359 -11.23 20.69 -30.19
CA MET A 359 -9.77 20.68 -30.03
C MET A 359 -9.05 20.08 -31.23
N ASP A 360 -9.55 18.98 -31.80
CA ASP A 360 -9.00 18.37 -33.02
C ASP A 360 -9.07 19.34 -34.22
N ALA A 361 -10.14 20.14 -34.30
CA ALA A 361 -10.30 21.19 -35.30
C ALA A 361 -9.46 22.45 -35.00
N ARG A 362 -8.65 22.47 -33.93
CA ARG A 362 -7.81 23.61 -33.51
C ARG A 362 -8.57 24.94 -33.42
N GLY A 363 -9.82 24.91 -32.98
CA GLY A 363 -10.68 26.09 -32.85
C GLY A 363 -11.16 26.71 -34.17
N THR A 364 -10.94 26.06 -35.31
CA THR A 364 -11.44 26.52 -36.61
C THR A 364 -12.92 26.22 -36.84
N SER A 365 -13.48 25.24 -36.11
CA SER A 365 -14.90 24.92 -36.13
C SER A 365 -15.64 25.60 -34.98
N ARG A 366 -16.86 26.08 -35.25
CA ARG A 366 -17.77 26.54 -34.19
C ARG A 366 -18.00 25.41 -33.19
N PHE A 367 -17.93 25.73 -31.89
CA PHE A 367 -18.32 24.80 -30.84
C PHE A 367 -19.84 24.66 -30.80
N GLU A 368 -20.32 23.43 -30.87
CA GLU A 368 -21.73 23.08 -30.82
C GLU A 368 -21.94 22.08 -29.68
N SER A 369 -22.48 22.57 -28.57
CA SER A 369 -22.75 21.77 -27.38
C SER A 369 -24.07 21.00 -27.55
N PRO A 370 -24.08 19.66 -27.45
CA PRO A 370 -25.31 18.86 -27.45
C PRO A 370 -26.30 19.25 -26.33
N ILE A 371 -25.80 19.88 -25.25
CA ILE A 371 -26.61 20.34 -24.12
C ILE A 371 -27.49 21.55 -24.49
N GLU A 372 -27.21 22.29 -25.58
CA GLU A 372 -28.12 23.36 -26.05
C GLU A 372 -29.44 22.84 -26.61
N ARG A 373 -29.44 21.60 -27.09
CA ARG A 373 -30.62 20.93 -27.64
C ARG A 373 -30.89 19.69 -26.81
N PRO A 374 -31.30 19.85 -25.55
CA PRO A 374 -31.42 18.74 -24.62
C PRO A 374 -32.52 17.74 -25.01
N ASN A 375 -33.40 18.07 -25.95
CA ASN A 375 -34.44 17.15 -26.45
C ASN A 375 -33.99 16.35 -27.69
N ASP A 376 -32.87 16.72 -28.32
CA ASP A 376 -32.35 16.02 -29.49
C ASP A 376 -31.51 14.82 -29.04
N THR A 377 -31.61 13.71 -29.78
CA THR A 377 -30.71 12.56 -29.57
C THR A 377 -29.32 12.91 -30.10
N PRO A 378 -28.27 12.94 -29.26
CA PRO A 378 -26.93 13.27 -29.71
C PRO A 378 -26.38 12.26 -30.71
N SER A 379 -25.56 12.71 -31.65
CA SER A 379 -24.93 11.82 -32.64
C SER A 379 -24.06 10.76 -31.97
N ALA A 380 -24.23 9.49 -32.37
CA ALA A 380 -23.42 8.37 -31.86
C ALA A 380 -21.91 8.57 -32.08
N ALA A 381 -21.50 9.35 -33.09
CA ALA A 381 -20.11 9.67 -33.35
C ALA A 381 -19.47 10.54 -32.24
N LEU A 382 -20.27 11.35 -31.54
CA LEU A 382 -19.81 12.15 -30.40
C LEU A 382 -19.71 11.31 -29.13
N SER A 383 -20.58 10.30 -28.97
CA SER A 383 -20.62 9.46 -27.78
C SER A 383 -19.62 8.30 -27.81
N ASN A 384 -19.23 7.83 -29.00
CA ASN A 384 -18.27 6.73 -29.20
C ASN A 384 -16.84 7.24 -29.44
N ILE A 385 -16.33 8.09 -28.55
CA ILE A 385 -14.94 8.56 -28.59
C ILE A 385 -14.11 7.94 -27.47
N LYS A 386 -12.79 7.97 -27.61
CA LYS A 386 -11.89 7.76 -26.47
C LYS A 386 -11.97 8.94 -25.52
N PHE A 387 -11.81 8.69 -24.22
CA PHE A 387 -11.82 9.74 -23.19
C PHE A 387 -10.91 10.92 -23.57
N PRO A 388 -11.44 12.15 -23.59
CA PRO A 388 -10.72 13.32 -24.11
C PRO A 388 -9.81 13.99 -23.07
N GLY A 389 -9.75 13.49 -21.83
CA GLY A 389 -8.88 14.06 -20.81
C GLY A 389 -7.39 13.94 -21.13
N CYS A 390 -6.63 14.94 -20.68
CA CYS A 390 -5.19 15.06 -20.88
C CYS A 390 -4.41 14.03 -20.04
N MET A 391 -3.51 13.27 -20.64
CA MET A 391 -2.78 12.18 -19.99
C MET A 391 -1.31 12.57 -19.72
N PRO A 392 -0.87 12.54 -18.45
CA PRO A 392 0.51 12.89 -18.09
C PRO A 392 1.53 11.82 -18.47
N VAL A 393 2.73 12.25 -18.86
CA VAL A 393 3.92 11.41 -19.03
C VAL A 393 4.80 11.43 -17.78
N ASN A 394 5.67 10.43 -17.60
CA ASN A 394 6.53 10.34 -16.43
C ASN A 394 7.56 11.49 -16.43
N PHE A 395 7.74 12.09 -15.27
CA PHE A 395 8.80 13.05 -15.00
C PHE A 395 10.13 12.32 -14.95
N SER A 396 11.14 12.89 -15.57
CA SER A 396 12.50 12.34 -15.54
C SER A 396 13.53 13.46 -15.42
N ARG A 397 14.76 13.06 -15.14
CA ARG A 397 15.87 13.96 -14.81
C ARG A 397 16.17 14.99 -15.90
N HIS A 398 15.89 14.68 -17.16
CA HIS A 398 16.07 15.65 -18.26
C HIS A 398 15.05 16.79 -18.24
N ASN A 399 13.86 16.58 -17.65
CA ASN A 399 12.83 17.61 -17.53
C ASN A 399 13.22 18.69 -16.50
N ILE A 400 14.08 18.37 -15.53
CA ILE A 400 14.53 19.32 -14.50
C ILE A 400 15.08 20.60 -15.15
N ASP A 401 15.94 20.43 -16.14
CA ASP A 401 16.60 21.51 -16.86
C ASP A 401 15.59 22.40 -17.61
N GLU A 402 14.58 21.79 -18.25
CA GLU A 402 13.52 22.53 -18.96
C GLU A 402 12.70 23.39 -17.99
N ILE A 403 12.30 22.81 -16.87
CA ILE A 403 11.46 23.50 -15.87
C ILE A 403 12.27 24.57 -15.13
N GLN A 404 13.56 24.34 -14.84
CA GLN A 404 14.45 25.34 -14.24
C GLN A 404 14.71 26.54 -15.14
N ARG A 405 14.83 26.33 -16.46
CA ARG A 405 15.08 27.40 -17.44
C ARG A 405 13.81 28.15 -17.84
N GLY A 406 12.64 27.55 -17.63
CA GLY A 406 11.35 28.17 -17.91
C GLY A 406 11.08 29.40 -17.04
N ALA A 407 10.12 30.22 -17.45
CA ALA A 407 9.59 31.27 -16.59
C ALA A 407 8.95 30.68 -15.33
N ASN A 408 8.86 31.45 -14.25
CA ASN A 408 8.32 30.98 -12.96
C ASN A 408 6.85 30.50 -13.05
N ASP A 409 6.12 30.89 -14.08
CA ASP A 409 4.75 30.53 -14.40
C ASP A 409 4.64 29.57 -15.60
N ALA A 410 5.75 29.01 -16.08
CA ALA A 410 5.73 27.99 -17.14
C ALA A 410 5.09 26.68 -16.66
N TYR A 411 5.22 26.40 -15.36
CA TYR A 411 4.67 25.22 -14.70
C TYR A 411 4.02 25.57 -13.37
N TYR A 412 2.84 24.99 -13.15
CA TYR A 412 2.12 24.97 -11.90
C TYR A 412 2.21 23.59 -11.28
N ILE A 413 2.38 23.51 -9.98
CA ILE A 413 2.66 22.26 -9.28
C ILE A 413 1.61 21.99 -8.22
N SER A 414 1.18 20.73 -8.11
CA SER A 414 0.28 20.26 -7.07
C SER A 414 0.63 18.83 -6.70
N GLU A 415 0.22 18.41 -5.51
CA GLU A 415 0.25 17.00 -5.11
C GLU A 415 -0.52 16.15 -6.13
N LYS A 416 0.04 15.00 -6.50
CA LYS A 416 -0.68 14.02 -7.30
C LYS A 416 -1.64 13.28 -6.38
N THR A 417 -2.93 13.48 -6.60
CA THR A 417 -3.98 12.79 -5.84
C THR A 417 -4.00 11.32 -6.20
N ASP A 418 -4.29 10.50 -5.19
CA ASP A 418 -4.58 9.08 -5.33
C ASP A 418 -6.10 8.88 -5.24
N GLY A 419 -6.75 8.84 -6.41
CA GLY A 419 -8.19 8.68 -6.52
C GLY A 419 -8.61 8.22 -7.92
N VAL A 420 -9.88 8.44 -8.24
CA VAL A 420 -10.44 8.03 -9.54
C VAL A 420 -10.82 9.26 -10.34
N ARG A 421 -10.09 9.49 -11.43
CA ARG A 421 -10.29 10.63 -12.33
C ARG A 421 -11.62 10.55 -13.07
N HIS A 422 -12.36 11.66 -13.07
CA HIS A 422 -13.58 11.81 -13.84
C HIS A 422 -13.68 13.21 -14.43
N PHE A 423 -14.36 13.32 -15.56
CA PHE A 423 -14.98 14.59 -15.93
C PHE A 423 -16.32 14.72 -15.19
N LEU A 424 -16.61 15.89 -14.63
CA LEU A 424 -17.93 16.21 -14.09
C LEU A 424 -18.67 17.13 -15.07
N VAL A 425 -19.71 16.60 -15.71
CA VAL A 425 -20.44 17.27 -16.79
C VAL A 425 -21.82 17.71 -16.30
N PHE A 426 -22.11 19.01 -16.38
CA PHE A 426 -23.41 19.58 -15.99
C PHE A 426 -24.36 19.60 -17.18
N THR A 427 -25.37 18.72 -17.18
CA THR A 427 -26.36 18.61 -18.27
C THR A 427 -27.50 19.62 -18.16
N GLY A 428 -27.60 20.31 -17.02
CA GLY A 428 -28.69 21.22 -16.67
C GLY A 428 -29.81 20.55 -15.87
N LYS A 429 -30.13 19.29 -16.15
CA LYS A 429 -31.04 18.48 -15.31
C LYS A 429 -30.31 17.85 -14.13
N THR A 430 -29.09 17.39 -14.37
CA THR A 430 -28.24 16.70 -13.39
C THR A 430 -26.75 16.87 -13.75
N ALA A 431 -25.85 16.30 -12.95
CA ALA A 431 -24.43 16.22 -13.26
C ALA A 431 -23.97 14.76 -13.35
N VAL A 432 -23.04 14.49 -14.28
CA VAL A 432 -22.59 13.13 -14.60
C VAL A 432 -21.07 13.05 -14.43
N LEU A 433 -20.59 12.05 -13.69
CA LEU A 433 -19.17 11.71 -13.62
C LEU A 433 -18.84 10.78 -14.79
N VAL A 434 -17.94 11.17 -15.69
CA VAL A 434 -17.51 10.36 -16.83
C VAL A 434 -16.08 9.90 -16.58
N ASP A 435 -15.87 8.58 -16.50
CA ASP A 435 -14.56 7.98 -16.26
C ASP A 435 -13.72 7.81 -17.54
N ARG A 436 -12.49 7.29 -17.39
CA ARG A 436 -11.57 7.05 -18.53
C ARG A 436 -12.08 5.99 -19.52
N ALA A 437 -12.94 5.09 -19.08
CA ALA A 437 -13.57 4.09 -19.92
C ALA A 437 -14.85 4.61 -20.59
N MET A 438 -15.15 5.91 -20.45
CA MET A 438 -16.38 6.56 -20.92
C MET A 438 -17.64 5.95 -20.30
N LYS A 439 -17.54 5.40 -19.09
CA LYS A 439 -18.70 5.02 -18.28
C LYS A 439 -19.15 6.21 -17.45
N ALA A 440 -20.46 6.29 -17.25
CA ALA A 440 -21.09 7.39 -16.56
C ALA A 440 -21.57 6.95 -15.17
N LYS A 441 -21.00 7.57 -14.14
CA LYS A 441 -21.24 7.29 -12.73
C LYS A 441 -21.86 8.50 -12.03
N GLN A 442 -22.35 8.27 -10.82
CA GLN A 442 -22.70 9.27 -9.82
C GLN A 442 -22.37 8.73 -8.42
N PRO A 443 -22.19 9.58 -7.41
CA PRO A 443 -22.09 9.12 -6.02
C PRO A 443 -23.39 8.44 -5.57
N ILE A 444 -23.28 7.51 -4.63
CA ILE A 444 -24.44 6.87 -3.99
C ILE A 444 -25.22 7.96 -3.21
N PRO A 445 -26.52 8.16 -3.50
CA PRO A 445 -27.32 9.17 -2.79
C PRO A 445 -27.47 8.85 -1.31
N THR A 446 -27.54 9.89 -0.49
CA THR A 446 -27.87 9.77 0.94
C THR A 446 -29.35 9.44 1.18
N LYS A 447 -30.22 9.73 0.20
CA LYS A 447 -31.66 9.41 0.19
C LYS A 447 -32.06 8.89 -1.20
N ALA A 448 -32.90 7.87 -1.26
CA ALA A 448 -33.20 7.12 -2.48
C ALA A 448 -33.68 7.99 -3.66
N ASP A 449 -34.50 9.00 -3.39
CA ASP A 449 -35.17 9.82 -4.42
C ASP A 449 -34.51 11.18 -4.68
N GLN A 450 -33.31 11.41 -4.12
CA GLN A 450 -32.60 12.68 -4.27
C GLN A 450 -31.49 12.58 -5.33
N ASP A 451 -31.44 13.56 -6.22
CA ASP A 451 -30.27 13.78 -7.06
C ASP A 451 -29.07 14.13 -6.17
N PRO A 452 -27.99 13.32 -6.15
CA PRO A 452 -26.87 13.55 -5.26
C PRO A 452 -26.12 14.87 -5.54
N PHE A 453 -26.27 15.43 -6.75
CA PHE A 453 -25.73 16.72 -7.16
C PHE A 453 -26.72 17.88 -7.00
N GLY A 454 -27.92 17.65 -6.46
CA GLY A 454 -28.96 18.67 -6.28
C GLY A 454 -28.49 19.94 -5.57
N HIS A 455 -27.47 19.83 -4.71
CA HIS A 455 -26.88 20.97 -4.00
C HIS A 455 -26.07 21.94 -4.88
N ILE A 456 -25.66 21.53 -6.08
CA ILE A 456 -24.81 22.33 -7.00
C ILE A 456 -25.39 22.53 -8.41
N ILE A 457 -26.38 21.73 -8.85
CA ILE A 457 -26.91 21.79 -10.22
C ILE A 457 -27.39 23.20 -10.58
N ASP A 458 -28.17 23.86 -9.72
CA ASP A 458 -28.71 25.20 -9.98
C ASP A 458 -27.66 26.32 -9.89
N LEU A 459 -26.49 26.02 -9.32
CA LEU A 459 -25.41 27.00 -9.11
C LEU A 459 -24.47 27.09 -10.31
N ILE A 460 -24.47 26.10 -11.21
CA ILE A 460 -23.50 25.93 -12.29
C ILE A 460 -24.22 25.89 -13.64
N LYS A 461 -23.72 26.67 -14.61
CA LYS A 461 -24.31 26.75 -15.96
C LYS A 461 -24.27 25.37 -16.64
N PRO A 462 -25.35 24.95 -17.32
CA PRO A 462 -25.34 23.78 -18.19
C PRO A 462 -24.21 23.88 -19.24
N GLY A 463 -23.65 22.73 -19.64
CA GLY A 463 -22.51 22.67 -20.56
C GLY A 463 -21.15 22.85 -19.90
N THR A 464 -21.09 23.22 -18.62
CA THR A 464 -19.85 23.26 -17.84
C THR A 464 -19.28 21.85 -17.70
N VAL A 465 -17.97 21.72 -17.88
CA VAL A 465 -17.23 20.47 -17.69
C VAL A 465 -15.99 20.72 -16.85
N PHE A 466 -15.90 20.05 -15.70
CA PHE A 466 -14.71 20.02 -14.86
C PHE A 466 -13.87 18.78 -15.12
N ASP A 467 -12.56 18.93 -15.09
CA ASP A 467 -11.62 17.82 -14.97
C ASP A 467 -11.17 17.74 -13.50
N GLY A 468 -11.33 16.55 -12.93
CA GLY A 468 -11.14 16.36 -11.50
C GLY A 468 -10.98 14.90 -11.11
N GLU A 469 -10.89 14.69 -9.81
CA GLU A 469 -10.66 13.37 -9.23
C GLU A 469 -11.54 13.17 -8.01
N VAL A 470 -12.20 12.01 -7.93
CA VAL A 470 -12.90 11.61 -6.72
C VAL A 470 -11.86 10.97 -5.79
N VAL A 471 -11.71 11.53 -4.59
CA VAL A 471 -10.76 11.05 -3.56
C VAL A 471 -11.48 10.82 -2.24
N MET A 472 -10.94 9.95 -1.40
CA MET A 472 -11.41 9.81 -0.02
C MET A 472 -10.77 10.87 0.86
N ASN A 473 -11.57 11.85 1.29
CA ASN A 473 -11.19 12.75 2.36
C ASN A 473 -11.22 11.99 3.69
N ARG A 474 -10.08 11.92 4.36
CA ARG A 474 -9.80 11.14 5.57
C ARG A 474 -10.02 11.92 6.85
N ARG A 475 -10.54 13.15 6.76
CA ARG A 475 -10.85 13.95 7.93
C ARG A 475 -11.95 13.30 8.77
N GLY A 476 -11.74 13.31 10.09
CA GLY A 476 -12.71 12.82 11.06
C GLY A 476 -12.72 11.29 11.20
N ARG A 477 -13.77 10.76 11.83
CA ARG A 477 -13.83 9.32 12.18
C ARG A 477 -14.16 8.40 11.00
N LYS A 478 -14.78 8.93 9.95
CA LYS A 478 -15.20 8.17 8.76
C LYS A 478 -14.77 8.95 7.52
N PRO A 479 -13.88 8.37 6.69
CA PRO A 479 -13.52 8.98 5.42
C PRO A 479 -14.71 9.07 4.47
N ARG A 480 -14.71 10.10 3.62
CA ARG A 480 -15.84 10.41 2.73
C ARG A 480 -15.34 10.84 1.35
N PRO A 481 -16.07 10.53 0.27
CA PRO A 481 -15.66 10.93 -1.07
C PRO A 481 -15.82 12.45 -1.25
N ILE A 482 -14.86 13.09 -1.89
CA ILE A 482 -14.90 14.49 -2.35
C ILE A 482 -14.46 14.55 -3.81
N PHE A 483 -14.93 15.54 -4.57
CA PHE A 483 -14.47 15.76 -5.95
C PHE A 483 -13.50 16.95 -5.98
N ILE A 484 -12.22 16.67 -6.20
CA ILE A 484 -11.19 17.70 -6.33
C ILE A 484 -11.10 18.13 -7.80
N VAL A 485 -11.53 19.35 -8.08
CA VAL A 485 -11.50 19.99 -9.39
C VAL A 485 -10.12 20.60 -9.62
N PHE A 486 -9.43 20.19 -10.68
CA PHE A 486 -8.10 20.71 -11.02
C PHE A 486 -8.03 21.44 -12.38
N ASP A 487 -9.01 21.28 -13.27
CA ASP A 487 -9.12 22.08 -14.51
C ASP A 487 -10.60 22.25 -14.94
N VAL A 488 -10.86 23.16 -15.87
CA VAL A 488 -12.19 23.43 -16.44
C VAL A 488 -12.10 23.47 -17.96
N MET A 489 -12.94 22.68 -18.63
CA MET A 489 -12.89 22.50 -20.08
C MET A 489 -13.83 23.49 -20.79
N SER A 490 -15.00 23.72 -20.22
CA SER A 490 -16.02 24.65 -20.70
C SER A 490 -16.76 25.26 -19.50
N ILE A 491 -17.24 26.49 -19.64
CA ILE A 491 -17.95 27.23 -18.58
C ILE A 491 -19.44 27.46 -18.88
N SER A 492 -19.89 27.06 -20.07
CA SER A 492 -21.28 27.08 -20.53
C SER A 492 -21.41 26.23 -21.80
N THR A 493 -22.59 26.19 -22.40
CA THR A 493 -22.80 25.52 -23.70
C THR A 493 -22.14 26.23 -24.88
N THR A 494 -21.79 27.50 -24.75
CA THR A 494 -21.23 28.32 -25.84
C THR A 494 -19.75 28.66 -25.65
N GLU A 495 -19.21 28.48 -24.44
CA GLU A 495 -17.88 28.95 -24.06
C GLU A 495 -16.95 27.78 -23.67
N PRO A 496 -16.33 27.09 -24.66
CA PRO A 496 -15.21 26.22 -24.40
C PRO A 496 -13.97 27.07 -24.04
N VAL A 497 -13.17 26.59 -23.10
CA VAL A 497 -11.96 27.31 -22.61
C VAL A 497 -10.68 26.47 -22.69
N LEU A 498 -10.74 25.25 -23.24
CA LEU A 498 -9.59 24.35 -23.43
C LEU A 498 -8.44 24.98 -24.21
N GLN A 499 -8.76 25.84 -25.19
CA GLN A 499 -7.81 26.55 -26.05
C GLN A 499 -7.00 27.62 -25.31
N LEU A 500 -7.46 28.06 -24.13
CA LEU A 500 -6.76 29.05 -23.33
C LEU A 500 -5.58 28.41 -22.60
N PRO A 501 -4.50 29.15 -22.30
CA PRO A 501 -3.45 28.66 -21.41
C PRO A 501 -4.00 28.33 -20.01
N PHE A 502 -3.27 27.49 -19.27
CA PHE A 502 -3.75 26.95 -17.99
C PHE A 502 -4.01 28.04 -16.95
N ASP A 503 -3.20 29.10 -16.89
CA ASP A 503 -3.41 30.22 -15.97
C ASP A 503 -4.81 30.86 -16.13
N ARG A 504 -5.29 31.00 -17.37
CA ARG A 504 -6.63 31.53 -17.68
C ARG A 504 -7.74 30.55 -17.32
N ARG A 505 -7.53 29.25 -17.55
CA ARG A 505 -8.49 28.21 -17.12
C ARG A 505 -8.56 28.14 -15.59
N LEU A 506 -7.42 28.25 -14.92
CA LEU A 506 -7.33 28.32 -13.46
C LEU A 506 -8.00 29.60 -12.92
N ASP A 507 -7.89 30.73 -13.61
CA ASP A 507 -8.62 31.95 -13.28
C ASP A 507 -10.14 31.78 -13.38
N HIS A 508 -10.65 31.05 -14.39
CA HIS A 508 -12.06 30.71 -14.48
C HIS A 508 -12.53 29.84 -13.29
N LEU A 509 -11.69 28.91 -12.81
CA LEU A 509 -11.95 28.13 -11.59
C LEU A 509 -11.96 28.98 -10.33
N ARG A 510 -10.99 29.90 -10.19
CA ARG A 510 -10.85 30.80 -9.03
C ARG A 510 -12.01 31.80 -8.96
N LYS A 511 -12.36 32.43 -10.09
CA LYS A 511 -13.44 33.42 -10.20
C LYS A 511 -14.83 32.78 -10.34
N ALA A 512 -14.90 31.46 -10.51
CA ALA A 512 -16.12 30.69 -10.73
C ALA A 512 -17.00 31.25 -11.86
N SER A 513 -16.40 31.53 -13.03
CA SER A 513 -17.10 32.12 -14.20
C SER A 513 -18.20 31.24 -14.81
N PHE A 514 -18.27 29.97 -14.42
CA PHE A 514 -19.32 29.02 -14.78
C PHE A 514 -20.58 29.14 -13.92
N ARG A 515 -20.61 30.03 -12.93
CA ARG A 515 -21.80 30.24 -12.08
C ARG A 515 -23.01 30.70 -12.87
N THR A 516 -24.19 30.26 -12.43
CA THR A 516 -25.46 30.84 -12.88
C THR A 516 -25.64 32.24 -12.28
N PRO A 517 -26.36 33.15 -12.96
CA PRO A 517 -26.67 34.48 -12.39
C PRO A 517 -27.46 34.42 -11.08
N THR A 518 -28.18 33.33 -10.83
CA THR A 518 -29.00 33.10 -9.63
C THR A 518 -28.25 32.41 -8.50
N ALA A 519 -26.96 32.07 -8.68
CA ALA A 519 -26.15 31.37 -7.68
C ALA A 519 -25.92 32.23 -6.42
N ASN A 520 -26.66 31.96 -5.35
CA ASN A 520 -26.58 32.67 -4.07
C ASN A 520 -25.67 31.98 -3.02
N ARG A 521 -25.04 30.85 -3.38
CA ARG A 521 -24.18 30.03 -2.50
C ARG A 521 -22.91 29.63 -3.22
N ASP A 522 -21.79 29.56 -2.49
CA ASP A 522 -20.53 29.00 -3.02
C ASP A 522 -20.62 27.48 -3.10
N MET A 523 -20.44 26.93 -4.30
CA MET A 523 -20.40 25.49 -4.53
C MET A 523 -19.15 24.83 -3.93
N PHE A 524 -18.12 25.62 -3.62
CA PHE A 524 -16.89 25.18 -2.95
C PHE A 524 -16.85 25.56 -1.47
N ASP A 525 -18.01 25.82 -0.86
CA ASP A 525 -18.08 26.17 0.56
C ASP A 525 -17.49 25.03 1.43
N PRO A 526 -16.47 25.31 2.27
CA PRO A 526 -15.84 24.31 3.11
C PRO A 526 -16.79 23.52 4.01
N ARG A 527 -17.94 24.10 4.36
CA ARG A 527 -18.96 23.44 5.19
C ARG A 527 -19.55 22.21 4.50
N TYR A 528 -19.53 22.16 3.17
CA TYR A 528 -20.06 21.02 2.42
C TYR A 528 -19.22 19.76 2.58
N VAL A 529 -17.91 19.90 2.81
CA VAL A 529 -17.03 18.76 3.11
C VAL A 529 -17.38 18.12 4.46
N ALA A 530 -17.81 18.93 5.43
CA ALA A 530 -18.22 18.46 6.75
C ALA A 530 -19.67 17.94 6.80
N ASP A 531 -20.51 18.26 5.82
CA ASP A 531 -21.95 17.94 5.85
C ASP A 531 -22.23 16.49 5.37
N PRO A 532 -22.70 15.57 6.25
CA PRO A 532 -23.02 14.19 5.88
C PRO A 532 -24.15 14.07 4.85
N ALA A 533 -25.00 15.09 4.69
CA ALA A 533 -26.10 15.06 3.74
C ALA A 533 -25.65 15.23 2.29
N ILE A 534 -24.46 15.84 2.07
CA ILE A 534 -23.90 16.08 0.74
C ILE A 534 -23.06 14.86 0.32
N PRO A 535 -23.48 14.10 -0.71
CA PRO A 535 -22.80 12.85 -1.08
C PRO A 535 -21.39 13.08 -1.65
N LEU A 536 -21.19 14.16 -2.43
CA LEU A 536 -19.93 14.45 -3.11
C LEU A 536 -19.70 15.97 -3.20
N PRO A 537 -19.08 16.59 -2.19
CA PRO A 537 -18.77 18.02 -2.19
C PRO A 537 -17.61 18.34 -3.14
N LEU A 538 -17.62 19.56 -3.68
CA LEU A 538 -16.57 20.05 -4.59
C LEU A 538 -15.45 20.76 -3.81
N VAL A 539 -14.21 20.47 -4.17
CA VAL A 539 -13.01 21.12 -3.63
C VAL A 539 -12.13 21.58 -4.80
N ARG A 540 -11.53 22.78 -4.71
CA ARG A 540 -10.57 23.25 -5.71
C ARG A 540 -9.19 22.70 -5.42
N LYS A 541 -8.47 22.23 -6.43
CA LYS A 541 -7.05 21.87 -6.33
C LYS A 541 -6.20 23.12 -6.05
N ASN A 542 -5.18 22.98 -5.21
CA ASN A 542 -4.26 24.08 -4.90
C ASN A 542 -2.96 23.96 -5.72
N PHE A 543 -2.79 24.86 -6.69
CA PHE A 543 -1.55 24.95 -7.47
C PHE A 543 -0.59 25.98 -6.91
N VAL A 544 0.67 25.58 -6.75
CA VAL A 544 1.79 26.43 -6.34
C VAL A 544 2.81 26.58 -7.48
N LYS A 545 3.74 27.53 -7.36
CA LYS A 545 4.85 27.64 -8.32
C LYS A 545 5.94 26.62 -8.04
N ARG A 546 6.86 26.47 -8.99
CA ARG A 546 8.06 25.64 -8.88
C ARG A 546 8.86 25.86 -7.59
N THR A 547 9.05 27.10 -7.18
CA THR A 547 9.86 27.47 -6.02
C THR A 547 9.19 27.15 -4.68
N GLU A 548 7.90 26.83 -4.69
CA GLU A 548 7.08 26.54 -3.49
C GLU A 548 6.87 25.03 -3.30
N VAL A 549 7.62 24.18 -4.04
CA VAL A 549 7.53 22.71 -3.94
C VAL A 549 7.88 22.20 -2.55
N ASP A 550 8.83 22.85 -1.86
CA ASP A 550 9.20 22.44 -0.51
C ASP A 550 8.03 22.63 0.49
N GLU A 551 7.31 23.76 0.40
CA GLU A 551 6.10 24.00 1.20
C GLU A 551 4.96 23.03 0.81
N LEU A 552 4.79 22.74 -0.48
CA LEU A 552 3.82 21.74 -0.91
C LEU A 552 4.10 20.37 -0.28
N LEU A 553 5.35 19.92 -0.36
CA LEU A 553 5.76 18.61 0.16
C LEU A 553 5.86 18.58 1.69
N SER A 554 6.03 19.71 2.38
CA SER A 554 5.99 19.76 3.85
C SER A 554 4.59 19.47 4.42
N ASN A 555 3.54 19.57 3.59
CA ASN A 555 2.18 19.16 3.94
C ASN A 555 1.92 17.66 3.69
N VAL A 556 2.91 16.91 3.18
CA VAL A 556 2.81 15.45 3.03
C VAL A 556 3.35 14.79 4.28
N VAL A 557 2.49 14.03 4.95
CA VAL A 557 2.83 13.25 6.15
C VAL A 557 2.80 11.78 5.77
N GLU A 558 3.87 11.05 6.10
CA GLU A 558 3.93 9.61 5.96
C GLU A 558 3.45 8.95 7.27
N GLU A 559 2.34 8.22 7.19
CA GLU A 559 1.79 7.46 8.30
C GLU A 559 1.54 6.02 7.87
N ARG A 560 2.14 5.06 8.58
CA ARG A 560 1.95 3.62 8.34
C ARG A 560 2.24 3.19 6.89
N GLY A 561 3.27 3.79 6.27
CA GLY A 561 3.67 3.49 4.89
C GLY A 561 2.77 4.13 3.82
N MET A 562 1.83 4.98 4.20
CA MET A 562 0.99 5.75 3.28
C MET A 562 1.30 7.23 3.39
N ARG A 563 1.32 7.93 2.25
CA ARG A 563 1.52 9.39 2.22
C ARG A 563 0.19 10.10 2.10
N CYS A 564 -0.14 10.87 3.13
CA CYS A 564 -1.32 11.72 3.16
C CYS A 564 -0.91 13.17 2.93
N TYR A 565 -1.56 13.84 1.98
CA TYR A 565 -1.47 15.29 1.88
C TYR A 565 -2.48 15.93 2.83
N HIS A 566 -1.97 16.73 3.76
CA HIS A 566 -2.74 17.41 4.80
C HIS A 566 -2.53 18.92 4.70
N LYS A 567 -3.45 19.61 4.02
CA LYS A 567 -3.49 21.08 3.95
C LYS A 567 -4.85 21.59 4.41
N GLY A 568 -4.94 21.79 5.71
CA GLY A 568 -6.18 22.18 6.38
C GLY A 568 -7.27 21.12 6.24
N ASP A 569 -8.51 21.56 6.40
CA ASP A 569 -9.67 20.67 6.53
C ASP A 569 -10.17 20.08 5.19
N LEU A 570 -9.84 20.74 4.07
CA LEU A 570 -10.36 20.40 2.74
C LEU A 570 -9.52 19.33 2.05
N HIS A 571 -8.21 19.39 2.26
CA HIS A 571 -7.24 18.50 1.65
C HIS A 571 -6.66 17.60 2.73
N PHE A 572 -7.33 16.47 2.95
CA PHE A 572 -6.81 15.37 3.75
C PHE A 572 -7.07 14.07 3.00
N HIS A 573 -6.16 13.68 2.12
CA HIS A 573 -6.32 12.51 1.24
C HIS A 573 -4.96 11.89 0.92
N LEU A 574 -4.96 10.69 0.34
CA LEU A 574 -3.72 10.05 -0.12
C LEU A 574 -3.10 10.83 -1.29
N THR A 575 -1.78 10.74 -1.39
CA THR A 575 -0.99 11.26 -2.51
C THR A 575 0.13 10.30 -2.87
N ASP A 576 0.32 10.08 -4.17
CA ASP A 576 1.35 9.18 -4.70
C ASP A 576 2.47 9.92 -5.43
N GLY A 577 2.49 11.26 -5.39
CA GLY A 577 3.55 12.06 -6.01
C GLY A 577 3.18 13.51 -6.28
N ILE A 578 3.64 14.04 -7.42
CA ILE A 578 3.47 15.45 -7.83
C ILE A 578 3.07 15.52 -9.31
N ILE A 579 2.19 16.47 -9.65
CA ILE A 579 1.87 16.84 -11.03
C ILE A 579 2.48 18.19 -11.38
N PHE A 580 3.14 18.25 -12.53
CA PHE A 580 3.65 19.47 -13.16
C PHE A 580 2.74 19.84 -14.32
N GLN A 581 1.83 20.78 -14.08
CA GLN A 581 0.87 21.30 -15.05
C GLN A 581 1.50 22.43 -15.88
N PRO A 582 1.72 22.24 -17.20
CA PRO A 582 2.28 23.28 -18.04
C PRO A 582 1.27 24.41 -18.25
N ASN A 583 1.76 25.64 -18.37
CA ASN A 583 0.95 26.81 -18.71
C ASN A 583 0.67 26.89 -20.22
N ARG A 584 -0.10 25.92 -20.74
CA ARG A 584 -0.38 25.74 -22.16
C ARG A 584 -1.86 25.40 -22.40
N PRO A 585 -2.37 25.53 -23.65
CA PRO A 585 -3.68 25.01 -24.01
C PRO A 585 -3.82 23.53 -23.65
N TYR A 586 -5.03 23.12 -23.28
CA TYR A 586 -5.32 21.74 -22.91
C TYR A 586 -5.12 20.81 -24.11
N VAL A 587 -4.56 19.63 -23.88
CA VAL A 587 -4.34 18.62 -24.93
C VAL A 587 -5.20 17.40 -24.64
N CYS A 588 -6.02 16.99 -25.61
CA CYS A 588 -6.79 15.75 -25.49
C CYS A 588 -5.89 14.53 -25.72
N GLY A 589 -5.87 13.60 -24.78
CA GLY A 589 -4.94 12.46 -24.80
C GLY A 589 -3.56 12.84 -24.24
N THR A 590 -2.51 12.17 -24.69
CA THR A 590 -1.17 12.31 -24.11
C THR A 590 -0.55 13.68 -24.37
N ASP A 591 -0.16 14.37 -23.30
CA ASP A 591 0.62 15.61 -23.36
C ASP A 591 2.03 15.37 -22.81
N VAL A 592 3.02 15.57 -23.67
CA VAL A 592 4.44 15.39 -23.33
C VAL A 592 4.95 16.46 -22.36
N HIS A 593 4.22 17.57 -22.20
CA HIS A 593 4.58 18.63 -21.26
C HIS A 593 3.85 18.52 -19.92
N LEU A 594 2.78 17.71 -19.83
CA LEU A 594 2.13 17.40 -18.56
C LEU A 594 2.87 16.25 -17.87
N LEU A 595 3.60 16.56 -16.80
CA LEU A 595 4.50 15.59 -16.18
C LEU A 595 3.93 15.10 -14.84
N LYS A 596 4.13 13.82 -14.55
CA LYS A 596 3.87 13.22 -13.23
C LYS A 596 5.17 12.67 -12.65
N TRP A 597 5.51 13.07 -11.44
CA TRP A 597 6.53 12.42 -10.64
C TRP A 597 5.84 11.58 -9.57
N LYS A 598 6.34 10.36 -9.31
CA LYS A 598 5.82 9.48 -8.27
C LYS A 598 6.90 9.19 -7.22
N TYR A 599 6.45 8.88 -6.01
CA TYR A 599 7.35 8.25 -5.05
C TYR A 599 7.77 6.87 -5.57
N LEU A 600 9.02 6.50 -5.36
CA LEU A 600 9.59 5.27 -5.96
C LEU A 600 8.84 4.01 -5.52
N ASP A 601 8.35 3.98 -4.29
CA ASP A 601 7.54 2.89 -3.73
C ASP A 601 6.10 2.83 -4.28
N THR A 602 5.66 3.82 -5.07
CA THR A 602 4.37 3.82 -5.78
C THR A 602 4.52 3.64 -7.31
N VAL A 603 5.75 3.39 -7.78
CA VAL A 603 6.05 3.01 -9.16
C VAL A 603 5.93 1.49 -9.28
N THR A 604 4.87 1.06 -9.96
CA THR A 604 4.52 -0.35 -10.12
C THR A 604 4.28 -0.67 -11.60
N ILE A 605 4.29 -1.96 -11.92
CA ILE A 605 3.99 -2.49 -13.24
C ILE A 605 2.93 -3.60 -13.14
N ASP A 606 2.04 -3.65 -14.12
CA ASP A 606 1.08 -4.76 -14.25
C ASP A 606 1.68 -5.86 -15.15
N VAL A 607 1.84 -7.07 -14.61
CA VAL A 607 2.39 -8.24 -15.31
C VAL A 607 1.35 -9.36 -15.41
N GLU A 608 1.45 -10.18 -16.45
CA GLU A 608 0.60 -11.36 -16.64
C GLU A 608 1.28 -12.61 -16.09
N LEU A 609 0.55 -13.42 -15.35
CA LEU A 609 0.95 -14.73 -14.88
C LEU A 609 0.87 -15.73 -16.04
N LEU A 610 2.02 -16.28 -16.43
CA LEU A 610 2.11 -17.24 -17.52
C LEU A 610 1.93 -18.67 -17.01
N PRO A 611 1.44 -19.61 -17.84
CA PRO A 611 1.42 -21.03 -17.51
C PRO A 611 2.83 -21.58 -17.28
N LEU A 612 2.95 -22.57 -16.40
CA LEU A 612 4.17 -23.36 -16.24
C LEU A 612 4.51 -24.11 -17.54
N LEU A 613 5.81 -24.26 -17.81
CA LEU A 613 6.33 -25.16 -18.84
C LEU A 613 6.58 -26.55 -18.25
N HIS A 614 6.71 -27.55 -19.11
CA HIS A 614 6.89 -28.94 -18.71
C HIS A 614 8.14 -29.20 -17.84
N ASN A 615 9.15 -28.33 -17.93
CA ASN A 615 10.42 -28.47 -17.21
C ASN A 615 10.54 -27.51 -16.01
N ASP A 616 9.51 -26.71 -15.74
CA ASP A 616 9.54 -25.81 -14.59
C ASP A 616 9.22 -26.60 -13.32
N ASP A 617 9.89 -26.25 -12.22
CA ASP A 617 9.44 -26.71 -10.91
C ASP A 617 8.05 -26.16 -10.63
N ASP A 618 7.20 -26.92 -9.93
CA ASP A 618 5.84 -26.51 -9.56
C ASP A 618 5.80 -25.19 -8.74
N ASP A 619 6.95 -24.77 -8.20
CA ASP A 619 7.14 -23.54 -7.45
C ASP A 619 7.52 -22.32 -8.31
N THR A 620 7.72 -22.48 -9.61
CA THR A 620 8.15 -21.40 -10.50
C THR A 620 7.00 -20.42 -10.76
N LEU A 621 7.21 -19.13 -10.46
CA LEU A 621 6.26 -18.09 -10.87
C LEU A 621 6.69 -17.51 -12.21
N ARG A 622 6.01 -17.91 -13.30
CA ARG A 622 6.25 -17.31 -14.62
C ARG A 622 5.44 -16.04 -14.83
N VAL A 623 6.11 -14.99 -15.30
CA VAL A 623 5.48 -13.69 -15.55
C VAL A 623 5.89 -13.13 -16.90
N GLY A 624 5.01 -12.34 -17.52
CA GLY A 624 5.27 -11.68 -18.79
C GLY A 624 4.56 -10.35 -18.94
N CYS A 625 4.97 -9.59 -19.95
CA CYS A 625 4.32 -8.35 -20.35
C CYS A 625 3.96 -8.38 -21.84
N LEU A 626 3.22 -7.37 -22.29
CA LEU A 626 2.79 -7.27 -23.68
C LEU A 626 3.94 -6.69 -24.53
N GLY A 627 4.32 -7.38 -25.58
CA GLY A 627 5.26 -6.90 -26.60
C GLY A 627 4.57 -6.26 -27.79
N GLU A 628 5.37 -5.85 -28.77
CA GLU A 628 4.89 -5.37 -30.07
C GLU A 628 4.05 -6.44 -30.77
N GLU A 629 3.12 -6.01 -31.61
CA GLU A 629 2.23 -6.91 -32.39
C GLU A 629 1.46 -7.95 -31.53
N GLN A 630 1.17 -7.61 -30.26
CA GLN A 630 0.49 -8.49 -29.30
C GLN A 630 1.29 -9.74 -28.89
N THR A 631 2.60 -9.74 -29.13
CA THR A 631 3.50 -10.80 -28.64
C THR A 631 3.59 -10.77 -27.10
N ARG A 632 4.09 -11.85 -26.50
CA ARG A 632 4.37 -11.92 -25.06
C ARG A 632 5.87 -11.90 -24.82
N VAL A 633 6.31 -11.01 -23.95
CA VAL A 633 7.70 -10.94 -23.48
C VAL A 633 7.76 -11.64 -22.13
N ASP A 634 8.54 -12.71 -22.04
CA ASP A 634 8.77 -13.44 -20.79
C ASP A 634 9.73 -12.65 -19.89
N MET A 635 9.27 -12.32 -18.69
CA MET A 635 9.98 -11.52 -17.69
C MET A 635 10.39 -12.36 -16.46
N THR A 636 10.17 -13.68 -16.49
CA THR A 636 10.35 -14.59 -15.34
C THR A 636 11.74 -14.50 -14.70
N ARG A 637 12.81 -14.36 -15.50
CA ARG A 637 14.19 -14.26 -14.97
C ARG A 637 14.50 -12.92 -14.30
N HIS A 638 13.67 -11.90 -14.53
CA HIS A 638 13.92 -10.53 -14.09
C HIS A 638 13.03 -10.12 -12.92
N ILE A 639 11.86 -10.75 -12.78
CA ILE A 639 10.88 -10.48 -11.72
C ILE A 639 10.81 -11.72 -10.83
N LEU A 640 11.61 -11.68 -9.76
CA LEU A 640 11.68 -12.73 -8.75
C LEU A 640 11.05 -12.23 -7.46
N LEU A 641 9.89 -12.78 -7.11
CA LEU A 641 9.23 -12.46 -5.85
C LEU A 641 9.80 -13.30 -4.70
N PRO A 642 10.03 -12.70 -3.52
CA PRO A 642 10.28 -13.43 -2.29
C PRO A 642 9.15 -14.42 -2.00
N LEU A 643 9.46 -15.50 -1.27
CA LEU A 643 8.52 -16.58 -0.99
C LEU A 643 7.21 -16.09 -0.35
N SER A 644 7.30 -15.14 0.58
CA SER A 644 6.13 -14.54 1.25
C SER A 644 5.22 -13.78 0.29
N GLU A 645 5.80 -13.00 -0.63
CA GLU A 645 5.08 -12.24 -1.65
C GLU A 645 4.43 -13.17 -2.68
N ARG A 646 5.15 -14.23 -3.11
CA ARG A 646 4.60 -15.28 -4.00
C ARG A 646 3.39 -15.99 -3.39
N MET A 647 3.46 -16.34 -2.10
CA MET A 647 2.36 -17.01 -1.41
C MET A 647 1.10 -16.13 -1.28
N ARG A 648 1.27 -14.82 -1.12
CA ARG A 648 0.16 -13.85 -1.15
C ARG A 648 -0.46 -13.79 -2.55
N LEU A 649 0.38 -13.65 -3.59
CA LEU A 649 -0.06 -13.63 -4.98
C LEU A 649 -0.86 -14.89 -5.35
N GLU A 650 -0.36 -16.08 -5.02
CA GLU A 650 -1.06 -17.33 -5.35
C GLU A 650 -2.37 -17.51 -4.56
N ALA A 651 -2.47 -16.93 -3.36
CA ALA A 651 -3.73 -16.93 -2.62
C ALA A 651 -4.78 -16.03 -3.28
N ASP A 652 -4.39 -14.84 -3.74
CA ASP A 652 -5.28 -13.87 -4.38
C ASP A 652 -5.68 -14.36 -5.78
N ARG A 653 -4.73 -14.93 -6.53
CA ARG A 653 -4.98 -15.58 -7.81
C ARG A 653 -5.96 -16.74 -7.69
N PHE A 654 -5.83 -17.56 -6.65
CA PHE A 654 -6.75 -18.68 -6.41
C PHE A 654 -8.18 -18.21 -6.10
N GLU A 655 -8.34 -17.11 -5.36
CA GLU A 655 -9.66 -16.55 -5.02
C GLU A 655 -10.30 -15.85 -6.22
N SER A 656 -9.55 -15.02 -6.93
CA SER A 656 -10.06 -14.18 -8.03
C SER A 656 -10.16 -14.89 -9.38
N GLY A 657 -9.27 -15.85 -9.66
CA GLY A 657 -9.07 -16.41 -11.00
C GLY A 657 -8.39 -15.45 -11.99
N ASP A 658 -7.91 -14.29 -11.52
CA ASP A 658 -7.26 -13.30 -12.36
C ASP A 658 -5.88 -13.76 -12.84
N ARG A 659 -5.41 -13.12 -13.91
CA ARG A 659 -4.10 -13.40 -14.52
C ARG A 659 -3.15 -12.22 -14.51
N ILE A 660 -3.61 -11.03 -14.13
CA ILE A 660 -2.77 -9.82 -14.12
C ILE A 660 -2.52 -9.45 -12.67
N ALA A 661 -1.24 -9.32 -12.32
CA ALA A 661 -0.77 -8.94 -11.00
C ALA A 661 -0.03 -7.61 -11.09
N GLU A 662 -0.22 -6.76 -10.09
CA GLU A 662 0.56 -5.54 -9.91
C GLU A 662 1.76 -5.84 -8.99
N VAL A 663 2.96 -5.51 -9.48
CA VAL A 663 4.22 -5.72 -8.77
C VAL A 663 5.03 -4.42 -8.73
N GLY A 664 5.76 -4.22 -7.64
CA GLY A 664 6.69 -3.11 -7.47
C GLY A 664 8.11 -3.61 -7.23
N PHE A 665 9.09 -2.71 -7.36
CA PHE A 665 10.49 -3.01 -7.11
C PHE A 665 11.04 -2.01 -6.09
N ASP A 666 11.67 -2.52 -5.03
CA ASP A 666 12.32 -1.68 -4.04
C ASP A 666 13.80 -1.47 -4.43
N PRO A 667 14.19 -0.25 -4.86
CA PRO A 667 15.56 0.01 -5.30
C PRO A 667 16.58 -0.03 -4.17
N GLU A 668 16.17 0.11 -2.91
CA GLU A 668 17.10 0.06 -1.77
C GLU A 668 17.53 -1.37 -1.45
N THR A 669 16.58 -2.32 -1.53
CA THR A 669 16.82 -3.73 -1.19
C THR A 669 17.07 -4.61 -2.40
N GLY A 670 16.68 -4.15 -3.59
CA GLY A 670 16.78 -4.91 -4.85
C GLY A 670 15.74 -6.02 -4.97
N GLU A 671 14.65 -5.98 -4.20
CA GLU A 671 13.60 -7.01 -4.21
C GLU A 671 12.33 -6.53 -4.91
N TRP A 672 11.69 -7.46 -5.64
CA TRP A 672 10.33 -7.26 -6.13
C TRP A 672 9.33 -7.60 -5.04
N TYR A 673 8.20 -6.90 -5.01
CA TYR A 673 7.10 -7.17 -4.09
C TYR A 673 5.77 -7.18 -4.82
N TYR A 674 4.80 -7.89 -4.24
CA TYR A 674 3.46 -8.03 -4.78
C TYR A 674 2.49 -7.06 -4.11
N LEU A 675 1.68 -6.38 -4.91
CA LEU A 675 0.63 -5.49 -4.40
C LEU A 675 -0.73 -6.19 -4.41
N THR A 676 -1.25 -6.50 -5.60
CA THR A 676 -2.62 -7.01 -5.75
C THR A 676 -2.87 -7.64 -7.13
N MET A 677 -3.96 -8.41 -7.25
CA MET A 677 -4.49 -8.85 -8.54
C MET A 677 -5.30 -7.72 -9.18
N ARG A 678 -5.20 -7.60 -10.50
CA ARG A 678 -5.79 -6.51 -11.29
C ARG A 678 -6.95 -7.03 -12.14
N SER A 679 -8.08 -7.35 -11.49
CA SER A 679 -9.34 -7.76 -12.14
C SER A 679 -9.89 -6.67 -13.09
N ASP A 680 -9.54 -5.41 -12.85
CA ASP A 680 -9.91 -4.27 -13.69
C ASP A 680 -9.19 -4.26 -15.05
N LYS A 681 -8.09 -5.00 -15.18
CA LYS A 681 -7.25 -5.03 -16.38
C LYS A 681 -7.56 -6.23 -17.25
N VAL A 682 -7.60 -5.99 -18.56
CA VAL A 682 -7.74 -7.05 -19.58
C VAL A 682 -6.42 -7.45 -20.23
N ALA A 683 -5.36 -6.65 -20.04
CA ALA A 683 -4.03 -6.89 -20.57
C ALA A 683 -2.95 -6.34 -19.61
N PRO A 684 -1.76 -6.98 -19.52
CA PRO A 684 -0.64 -6.46 -18.75
C PRO A 684 -0.10 -5.17 -19.39
N ASN A 685 0.83 -4.51 -18.71
CA ASN A 685 1.53 -3.37 -19.30
C ASN A 685 2.30 -3.77 -20.57
N HIS A 686 2.39 -2.84 -21.51
CA HIS A 686 3.27 -2.97 -22.67
C HIS A 686 4.73 -2.81 -22.23
N ILE A 687 5.65 -3.46 -22.93
CA ILE A 687 7.09 -3.44 -22.63
C ILE A 687 7.63 -2.01 -22.56
N SER A 688 7.11 -1.07 -23.36
CA SER A 688 7.50 0.34 -23.27
C SER A 688 7.11 1.00 -21.93
N THR A 689 5.95 0.65 -21.36
CA THR A 689 5.54 1.11 -20.04
C THR A 689 6.42 0.50 -18.95
N VAL A 690 6.74 -0.80 -19.06
CA VAL A 690 7.64 -1.49 -18.12
C VAL A 690 9.03 -0.86 -18.13
N LEU A 691 9.61 -0.62 -19.32
CA LEU A 691 10.91 0.04 -19.46
C LEU A 691 10.87 1.49 -18.94
N GLY A 692 9.76 2.21 -19.13
CA GLY A 692 9.57 3.54 -18.56
C GLY A 692 9.57 3.54 -17.03
N ALA A 693 8.89 2.58 -16.40
CA ALA A 693 8.90 2.40 -14.95
C ALA A 693 10.30 2.02 -14.42
N LEU A 694 11.00 1.11 -15.11
CA LEU A 694 12.38 0.73 -14.76
C LEU A 694 13.36 1.90 -14.91
N LEU A 695 13.16 2.77 -15.90
CA LEU A 695 13.95 3.99 -16.05
C LEU A 695 13.71 4.96 -14.89
N GLU A 696 12.45 5.15 -14.47
CA GLU A 696 12.09 5.98 -13.32
C GLU A 696 12.74 5.46 -12.02
N LEU A 697 12.68 4.14 -11.81
CA LEU A 697 13.37 3.47 -10.69
C LEU A 697 14.89 3.62 -10.78
N GLY A 698 15.47 3.46 -11.97
CA GLY A 698 16.91 3.60 -12.21
C GLY A 698 17.43 5.03 -12.07
N GLU A 699 16.61 6.04 -12.40
CA GLU A 699 16.92 7.43 -12.14
C GLU A 699 16.87 7.78 -10.65
N CYS A 700 16.08 7.03 -9.86
CA CYS A 700 15.96 7.14 -8.41
C CYS A 700 15.84 8.61 -7.93
N LEU A 701 14.96 9.37 -8.59
CA LEU A 701 14.77 10.78 -8.27
C LEU A 701 13.96 10.91 -6.97
N THR A 702 14.65 11.17 -5.86
CA THR A 702 14.04 11.29 -4.54
C THR A 702 13.27 12.60 -4.37
N SER A 703 12.35 12.63 -3.39
CA SER A 703 11.67 13.86 -2.98
C SER A 703 12.64 14.96 -2.57
N ASP A 704 13.74 14.61 -1.90
CA ASP A 704 14.74 15.57 -1.42
C ASP A 704 15.55 16.19 -2.56
N GLU A 705 15.94 15.37 -3.55
CA GLU A 705 16.56 15.90 -4.77
C GLU A 705 15.58 16.83 -5.50
N LEU A 706 14.32 16.43 -5.60
CA LEU A 706 13.30 17.23 -6.26
C LEU A 706 13.09 18.57 -5.53
N ARG A 707 12.94 18.56 -4.20
CA ARG A 707 12.82 19.77 -3.36
C ARG A 707 14.01 20.69 -3.58
N TYR A 708 15.24 20.19 -3.43
CA TYR A 708 16.44 21.00 -3.61
C TYR A 708 16.46 21.66 -4.99
N ARG A 709 16.25 20.88 -6.04
CA ARG A 709 16.38 21.35 -7.42
C ARG A 709 15.21 22.23 -7.86
N MET A 710 14.02 22.02 -7.30
CA MET A 710 12.83 22.86 -7.54
C MET A 710 12.93 24.22 -6.84
N SER A 711 13.64 24.29 -5.73
CA SER A 711 13.87 25.53 -4.98
C SER A 711 14.98 26.42 -5.55
N VAL A 712 15.77 25.95 -6.52
CA VAL A 712 16.81 26.78 -7.18
C VAL A 712 16.17 28.02 -7.83
N PRO A 713 16.56 29.25 -7.47
CA PRO A 713 15.96 30.46 -8.06
C PRO A 713 16.25 30.58 -9.56
N ALA A 714 15.35 31.24 -10.30
CA ALA A 714 15.56 31.54 -11.71
C ALA A 714 16.88 32.30 -11.92
N GLY A 715 17.66 31.89 -12.93
CA GLY A 715 18.97 32.48 -13.23
C GLY A 715 20.14 31.99 -12.36
N SER A 716 19.87 31.20 -11.31
CA SER A 716 20.92 30.56 -10.50
C SER A 716 21.33 29.22 -11.07
N ARG A 717 22.57 28.79 -10.77
CA ARG A 717 23.08 27.48 -11.21
C ARG A 717 22.65 26.39 -10.23
N ASP A 718 22.12 25.28 -10.75
CA ASP A 718 21.88 24.07 -9.96
C ASP A 718 23.21 23.46 -9.49
N THR A 719 23.39 23.36 -8.18
CA THR A 719 24.59 22.82 -7.51
C THR A 719 24.39 21.48 -6.83
N TYR A 720 23.23 20.82 -6.97
CA TYR A 720 22.86 19.61 -6.23
C TYR A 720 23.96 18.53 -6.29
N ARG A 721 24.45 18.22 -7.50
CA ARG A 721 25.48 17.19 -7.71
C ARG A 721 26.81 17.52 -7.03
N LYS A 722 27.18 18.80 -6.97
CA LYS A 722 28.42 19.25 -6.33
C LYS A 722 28.30 19.06 -4.81
N ASP A 723 27.19 19.50 -4.25
CA ASP A 723 26.96 19.52 -2.81
C ASP A 723 26.82 18.09 -2.26
N MET A 724 26.03 17.23 -2.93
CA MET A 724 25.91 15.81 -2.57
C MET A 724 27.25 15.08 -2.58
N ARG A 725 28.09 15.31 -3.60
CA ARG A 725 29.43 14.72 -3.66
C ARG A 725 30.32 15.21 -2.51
N GLY A 726 30.17 16.47 -2.11
CA GLY A 726 30.84 17.02 -0.94
C GLY A 726 30.45 16.29 0.35
N MET A 727 29.15 16.13 0.58
CA MET A 727 28.60 15.47 1.78
C MET A 727 28.96 13.98 1.84
N LEU A 728 28.90 13.24 0.73
CA LEU A 728 29.31 11.83 0.69
C LEU A 728 30.79 11.62 1.07
N LYS A 729 31.67 12.53 0.64
CA LYS A 729 33.09 12.49 1.05
C LYS A 729 33.28 12.73 2.54
N GLN A 730 32.47 13.61 3.13
CA GLN A 730 32.48 13.86 4.57
C GLN A 730 32.02 12.62 5.35
N LEU A 731 30.95 11.96 4.89
CA LEU A 731 30.45 10.71 5.48
C LEU A 731 31.51 9.59 5.45
N LEU A 732 32.17 9.39 4.32
CA LEU A 732 33.25 8.40 4.22
C LEU A 732 34.42 8.72 5.16
N SER A 733 34.76 10.00 5.29
CA SER A 733 35.81 10.47 6.21
C SER A 733 35.41 10.27 7.68
N HIS A 734 34.11 10.40 8.01
CA HIS A 734 33.58 10.06 9.32
C HIS A 734 33.73 8.56 9.62
N GLN A 735 33.33 7.68 8.69
CA GLN A 735 33.45 6.23 8.88
C GLN A 735 34.90 5.76 9.06
N ARG A 736 35.85 6.31 8.29
CA ARG A 736 37.29 6.01 8.44
C ARG A 736 37.81 6.37 9.82
N ARG A 737 37.44 7.56 10.33
CA ARG A 737 37.81 7.99 11.68
C ARG A 737 37.23 7.07 12.76
N ARG A 738 35.96 6.66 12.60
CA ARG A 738 35.30 5.72 13.53
C ARG A 738 36.02 4.37 13.60
N LEU A 739 36.39 3.80 12.46
CA LEU A 739 37.13 2.52 12.41
C LEU A 739 38.55 2.65 12.97
N GLN A 740 39.20 3.80 12.82
CA GLN A 740 40.51 4.04 13.43
C GLN A 740 40.42 4.14 14.94
N ALA A 741 39.35 4.71 15.50
CA ALA A 741 39.16 4.81 16.95
C ALA A 741 38.82 3.47 17.63
N GLN A 742 38.40 2.46 16.85
CA GLN A 742 38.10 1.10 17.34
C GLN A 742 39.30 0.15 17.28
N LYS A 743 40.39 0.56 16.62
CA LYS A 743 41.68 -0.15 16.60
C LYS A 743 42.57 0.41 17.69
#